data_AF-A0A397HLA1-F1
#
_entry.id   AF-A0A397HLA1-F1
#
_cell.length_a   1.000
_cell.length_b   1.000
_cell.length_c   1.000
_cell.angle_alpha   90.00
_cell.angle_beta   90.00
_cell.angle_gamma   90.00
#
_symmetry.space_group_name_H-M   'P 1'
#
loop_
_entity.id
_entity.type
_entity.pdbx_description
1 polymer ?
#
loop_
_entity_poly.entity_id
_entity_poly.type
_entity_poly.pdbx_seq_one_letter_code
_entity_poly.pdbx_strand_id
1 'polypeptide(L)'
;MHRLEPAFADADPDAYMQTVLTLLPRILMEGIGLRTLETVVILFMYILPIGQASSAASLLAIAVRMLYSLGGNRYCVIHEAEGRHLRALFWLCYGLDKDMAIRFGHPPLMKDDDCDLQLPDNYVLSSSDHQFFIKALSSQELLFPSDIRLSLIKSKVYHLLYSDYGRGQPEARRLQYIRELDQELLDLKSSFPDSCWPDLFATENARNYTFHDLSLRGVNLHLEYYFCLGKIHGAVSACSQLSPQEWSFLPSSAELFYQESRSMLLYIYRIRDFLNWHTFWIHAQFILTAVLSLFRHLITDPNASTFGSDLQLLGNVVEIFTDLDHESRATRRTNNWWKEATVYQVYPASFKDSNGDGWGDIPGLVSKIPYLHSLGVDVVWLSPHYDSPMHDMGYDISDYEKVLPAYGTVEDVEKLIDECHQRGMKLILDLVVNHTSDEHAWFKESRSCRNNEKRDWYFWRPARYDEQGNRLPPTNYRGYFAGSTWTWDEQTQEYYLHLYAKEQPDLNWDNRATREAIYNSAIRFWLDKGVDGFRVDTVNKYSKRTDFPDAPVTDPKSYIQPAVEMWCNGPRIHEFLREMYDEALAPYGDVMTVGELANTPDPKDVLQYVGASAKQLSMVFHLDIGHIGMGSSLEDKYIFQQWKLTEMKAIVGKWQSFVEGTDGWTTAFCENHDNGRSVSRFGSDDPGFRERSAKMLALMMVTMTGTLFLYQGQEIGMINAPRDWSIDEFKDIEGLGYYREAERQAANGTDTSRPERIMDGLRILARDHARLPMQWDDSPNAGFTTGTPWMRTHDLYRDINVKKQESDPESVLSFWKTVLRLRKEYRDLFIHGAFEVVDFENLETFCFVKSREAKRALVALNFTSSPQPLTQAGMAGQMKLLVSNYPTSTLDTLQPYEGRIYIL
;
A
#
# COMPACT_ATOMS: atom_id res chain seq x y z
N MET A 1 22.26 7.93 11.59
CA MET A 1 23.49 8.66 11.94
C MET A 1 23.68 9.99 11.21
N HIS A 2 22.87 10.39 10.21
CA HIS A 2 22.96 11.75 9.63
C HIS A 2 21.60 12.47 9.44
N ARG A 3 20.54 12.12 10.18
CA ARG A 3 19.26 12.86 10.13
C ARG A 3 19.36 14.32 10.58
N LEU A 4 20.45 14.68 11.25
CA LEU A 4 20.72 16.04 11.72
C LEU A 4 21.53 16.86 10.70
N GLU A 5 22.04 16.24 9.64
CA GLU A 5 22.63 16.95 8.52
C GLU A 5 21.57 17.18 7.44
N PRO A 6 21.35 18.43 6.98
CA PRO A 6 20.31 18.76 6.02
C PRO A 6 20.36 17.93 4.73
N ALA A 7 21.56 17.50 4.30
CA ALA A 7 21.75 16.70 3.09
C ALA A 7 21.22 15.25 3.21
N PHE A 8 20.96 14.77 4.42
CA PHE A 8 20.57 13.38 4.70
C PHE A 8 19.31 13.28 5.59
N ALA A 9 18.58 14.38 5.77
CA ALA A 9 17.37 14.43 6.58
C ALA A 9 16.29 13.45 6.07
N ASP A 10 16.18 13.32 4.74
CA ASP A 10 15.17 12.50 4.05
C ASP A 10 15.73 11.20 3.44
N ALA A 11 17.02 10.92 3.62
CA ALA A 11 17.65 9.74 3.04
C ALA A 11 17.28 8.47 3.82
N ASP A 12 16.81 7.44 3.10
CA ASP A 12 16.62 6.10 3.66
C ASP A 12 18.00 5.49 4.00
N PRO A 13 18.32 5.26 5.29
CA PRO A 13 19.60 4.67 5.69
C PRO A 13 19.84 3.31 5.05
N ASP A 14 18.78 2.55 4.78
CA ASP A 14 18.87 1.20 4.23
C ASP A 14 19.31 1.25 2.77
N ALA A 15 18.78 2.18 1.98
CA ALA A 15 19.20 2.41 0.60
C ALA A 15 20.68 2.87 0.51
N TYR A 16 21.12 3.72 1.44
CA TYR A 16 22.51 4.15 1.51
C TYR A 16 23.44 2.97 1.80
N MET A 17 23.11 2.15 2.80
CA MET A 17 23.92 1.00 3.20
C MET A 17 23.97 -0.09 2.12
N GLN A 18 22.86 -0.33 1.42
CA GLN A 18 22.83 -1.20 0.24
C GLN A 18 23.78 -0.70 -0.86
N THR A 19 23.79 0.61 -1.11
CA THR A 19 24.69 1.21 -2.09
C THR A 19 26.16 1.01 -1.69
N VAL A 20 26.52 1.26 -0.43
CA VAL A 20 27.89 1.04 0.07
C VAL A 20 28.29 -0.44 -0.03
N LEU A 21 27.37 -1.37 0.22
CA LEU A 21 27.61 -2.80 0.05
C LEU A 21 27.96 -3.20 -1.38
N THR A 22 27.36 -2.56 -2.39
CA THR A 22 27.73 -2.82 -3.81
C THR A 22 29.17 -2.38 -4.12
N LEU A 23 29.72 -1.45 -3.35
CA LEU A 23 31.08 -0.95 -3.50
C LEU A 23 32.10 -1.76 -2.70
N LEU A 24 31.67 -2.70 -1.85
CA LEU A 24 32.54 -3.49 -0.98
C LEU A 24 33.69 -4.17 -1.75
N PRO A 25 33.48 -4.83 -2.91
CA PRO A 25 34.59 -5.43 -3.67
C PRO A 25 35.66 -4.41 -4.06
N ARG A 26 35.26 -3.18 -4.41
CA ARG A 26 36.18 -2.10 -4.76
C ARG A 26 36.92 -1.59 -3.52
N ILE A 27 36.20 -1.39 -2.41
CA ILE A 27 36.78 -0.98 -1.11
C ILE A 27 37.83 -2.00 -0.64
N LEU A 28 37.60 -3.30 -0.87
CA LEU A 28 38.55 -4.36 -0.53
C LEU A 28 39.76 -4.46 -1.47
N MET A 29 39.66 -3.93 -2.70
CA MET A 29 40.76 -3.88 -3.66
C MET A 29 41.63 -2.62 -3.51
N GLU A 30 41.13 -1.57 -2.86
CA GLU A 30 41.90 -0.40 -2.49
C GLU A 30 42.93 -0.73 -1.37
N GLY A 31 43.98 0.08 -1.24
CA GLY A 31 45.03 -0.16 -0.25
C GLY A 31 44.49 -0.23 1.18
N ILE A 32 45.03 -1.16 2.00
CA ILE A 32 44.64 -1.31 3.40
C ILE A 32 45.01 -0.01 4.15
N GLY A 33 44.00 0.75 4.57
CA GLY A 33 44.14 2.00 5.30
C GLY A 33 43.05 2.21 6.35
N LEU A 34 43.23 3.23 7.19
CA LEU A 34 42.34 3.51 8.33
C LEU A 34 40.88 3.74 7.92
N ARG A 35 40.64 4.51 6.85
CA ARG A 35 39.29 4.77 6.31
C ARG A 35 38.59 3.51 5.79
N THR A 36 39.35 2.61 5.17
CA THR A 36 38.83 1.33 4.68
C THR A 36 38.38 0.47 5.87
N LEU A 37 39.18 0.42 6.93
CA LEU A 37 38.82 -0.27 8.18
C LEU A 37 37.58 0.34 8.82
N GLU A 38 37.51 1.67 8.97
CA GLU A 38 36.33 2.39 9.48
C GLU A 38 35.07 2.02 8.70
N THR A 39 35.15 2.03 7.37
CA THR A 39 34.02 1.71 6.49
C THR A 39 33.52 0.28 6.72
N VAL A 40 34.43 -0.69 6.78
CA VAL A 40 34.06 -2.10 7.03
C VAL A 40 33.46 -2.28 8.44
N VAL A 41 34.01 -1.60 9.44
CA VAL A 41 33.49 -1.62 10.82
C VAL A 41 32.09 -1.01 10.90
N ILE A 42 31.84 0.11 10.22
CA ILE A 42 30.51 0.74 10.15
C ILE A 42 29.51 -0.17 9.44
N LEU A 43 29.88 -0.76 8.30
CA LEU A 43 29.06 -1.74 7.58
C LEU A 43 28.67 -2.91 8.50
N PHE A 44 29.65 -3.45 9.22
CA PHE A 44 29.42 -4.50 10.20
C PHE A 44 28.42 -4.05 11.30
N MET A 45 28.66 -2.90 11.92
CA MET A 45 27.84 -2.37 13.02
C MET A 45 26.40 -2.09 12.60
N TYR A 46 26.17 -1.84 11.31
CA TYR A 46 24.84 -1.65 10.75
C TYR A 46 24.16 -2.97 10.36
N ILE A 47 24.91 -3.94 9.81
CA ILE A 47 24.35 -5.21 9.32
C ILE A 47 24.01 -6.18 10.46
N LEU A 48 24.76 -6.13 11.56
CA LEU A 48 24.49 -7.03 12.68
C LEU A 48 23.10 -6.79 13.31
N PRO A 49 22.66 -5.54 13.60
CA PRO A 49 21.32 -5.24 14.13
C PRO A 49 20.15 -5.51 13.18
N ILE A 50 20.35 -5.80 11.90
CA ILE A 50 19.27 -6.17 10.97
C ILE A 50 19.06 -7.69 10.85
N GLY A 51 19.73 -8.48 11.69
CA GLY A 51 19.56 -9.94 11.73
C GLY A 51 20.39 -10.74 10.73
N GLN A 52 21.31 -10.10 9.98
CA GLN A 52 22.15 -10.77 8.98
C GLN A 52 23.49 -11.26 9.56
N ALA A 53 23.44 -12.20 10.51
CA ALA A 53 24.60 -12.65 11.29
C ALA A 53 25.79 -13.15 10.44
N SER A 54 25.54 -13.91 9.37
CA SER A 54 26.61 -14.47 8.51
C SER A 54 27.36 -13.39 7.72
N SER A 55 26.62 -12.40 7.21
CA SER A 55 27.20 -11.24 6.51
C SER A 55 28.04 -10.41 7.48
N ALA A 56 27.52 -10.16 8.68
CA ALA A 56 28.24 -9.47 9.74
C ALA A 56 29.53 -10.22 10.12
N ALA A 57 29.48 -11.53 10.34
CA ALA A 57 30.67 -12.33 10.65
C ALA A 57 31.78 -12.21 9.58
N SER A 58 31.38 -12.17 8.30
CA SER A 58 32.31 -12.02 7.18
C SER A 58 33.00 -10.64 7.19
N LEU A 59 32.24 -9.58 7.44
CA LEU A 59 32.77 -8.21 7.54
C LEU A 59 33.68 -8.05 8.76
N LEU A 60 33.33 -8.66 9.89
CA LEU A 60 34.18 -8.65 11.09
C LEU A 60 35.52 -9.35 10.82
N ALA A 61 35.50 -10.51 10.15
CA ALA A 61 36.73 -11.21 9.78
C ALA A 61 37.63 -10.39 8.85
N ILE A 62 37.05 -9.62 7.93
CA ILE A 62 37.78 -8.69 7.07
C ILE A 62 38.38 -7.55 7.92
N ALA A 63 37.58 -6.94 8.79
CA ALA A 63 38.04 -5.85 9.68
C ALA A 63 39.20 -6.29 10.57
N VAL A 64 39.11 -7.48 11.19
CA VAL A 64 40.18 -8.04 12.05
C VAL A 64 41.48 -8.24 11.27
N ARG A 65 41.40 -8.76 10.03
CA ARG A 65 42.60 -8.92 9.18
C ARG A 65 43.25 -7.59 8.83
N MET A 66 42.44 -6.60 8.42
CA MET A 66 42.93 -5.25 8.13
C MET A 66 43.58 -4.62 9.37
N LEU A 67 42.94 -4.79 10.52
CA LEU A 67 43.43 -4.26 11.79
C LEU A 67 44.78 -4.84 12.20
N TYR A 68 44.98 -6.15 12.04
CA TYR A 68 46.26 -6.81 12.30
C TYR A 68 47.33 -6.33 11.31
N SER A 69 46.96 -6.10 10.06
CA SER A 69 47.87 -5.61 9.01
C SER A 69 48.34 -4.17 9.30
N LEU A 70 47.46 -3.36 9.89
CA LEU A 70 47.76 -2.01 10.36
C LEU A 70 48.48 -1.98 11.74
N GLY A 71 48.66 -3.14 12.38
CA GLY A 71 49.31 -3.24 13.70
C GLY A 71 48.44 -2.82 14.89
N GLY A 72 47.13 -2.65 14.71
CA GLY A 72 46.21 -2.17 15.76
C GLY A 72 46.12 -3.08 16.99
N ASN A 73 46.54 -4.34 16.88
CA ASN A 73 46.64 -5.30 17.97
C ASN A 73 47.81 -5.03 18.94
N ARG A 74 48.74 -4.12 18.57
CA ARG A 74 49.90 -3.75 19.41
C ARG A 74 49.74 -2.37 20.02
N TYR A 75 50.14 -2.21 21.27
CA TYR A 75 50.03 -0.96 22.03
C TYR A 75 50.98 0.14 21.50
N CYS A 76 52.10 -0.24 20.89
CA CYS A 76 53.13 0.70 20.42
C CYS A 76 52.68 1.65 19.29
N VAL A 77 51.46 1.53 18.78
CA VAL A 77 50.94 2.35 17.67
C VAL A 77 50.36 3.69 18.14
N ILE A 78 50.09 3.88 19.44
CA ILE A 78 49.36 5.04 19.98
C ILE A 78 50.09 6.39 19.98
N HIS A 79 51.34 6.44 19.52
CA HIS A 79 52.18 7.65 19.62
C HIS A 79 51.65 8.84 18.79
N GLU A 80 50.82 8.57 17.78
CA GLU A 80 50.18 9.58 16.93
C GLU A 80 48.65 9.51 16.99
N ALA A 81 47.96 10.56 16.53
CA ALA A 81 46.49 10.64 16.58
C ALA A 81 45.80 9.52 15.80
N GLU A 82 46.32 9.17 14.63
CA GLU A 82 45.82 8.05 13.81
C GLU A 82 45.97 6.72 14.52
N GLY A 83 47.08 6.52 15.23
CA GLY A 83 47.32 5.32 16.02
C GLY A 83 46.39 5.17 17.22
N ARG A 84 46.02 6.28 17.88
CA ARG A 84 44.97 6.27 18.91
C ARG A 84 43.60 5.89 18.33
N HIS A 85 43.25 6.38 17.15
CA HIS A 85 41.99 6.01 16.48
C HIS A 85 41.97 4.53 16.08
N LEU A 86 43.06 4.04 15.47
CA LEU A 86 43.22 2.62 15.15
C LEU A 86 43.06 1.73 16.39
N ARG A 87 43.59 2.19 17.53
CA ARG A 87 43.47 1.49 18.81
C ARG A 87 42.04 1.50 19.38
N ALA A 88 41.27 2.54 19.13
CA ALA A 88 39.84 2.56 19.45
C ALA A 88 39.08 1.55 18.58
N LEU A 89 39.35 1.50 17.27
CA LEU A 89 38.77 0.48 16.37
C LEU A 89 39.13 -0.94 16.78
N PHE A 90 40.35 -1.17 17.31
CA PHE A 90 40.75 -2.46 17.90
C PHE A 90 39.82 -2.90 19.02
N TRP A 91 39.58 -2.03 20.00
CA TRP A 91 38.74 -2.37 21.14
C TRP A 91 37.28 -2.60 20.75
N LEU A 92 36.79 -1.86 19.76
CA LEU A 92 35.47 -2.07 19.19
C LEU A 92 35.37 -3.46 18.53
N CYS A 93 36.29 -3.80 17.62
CA CYS A 93 36.33 -5.12 16.98
C CYS A 93 36.52 -6.26 17.99
N TYR A 94 37.39 -6.06 18.98
CA TYR A 94 37.63 -7.05 20.04
C TYR A 94 36.35 -7.33 20.82
N GLY A 95 35.65 -6.30 21.29
CA GLY A 95 34.40 -6.48 22.03
C GLY A 95 33.33 -7.22 21.23
N LEU A 96 33.17 -6.85 19.96
CA LEU A 96 32.21 -7.46 19.05
C LEU A 96 32.55 -8.93 18.74
N ASP A 97 33.84 -9.25 18.53
CA ASP A 97 34.30 -10.62 18.32
C ASP A 97 34.02 -11.52 19.53
N LYS A 98 34.32 -11.06 20.76
CA LYS A 98 34.05 -11.85 21.97
C LYS A 98 32.56 -12.07 22.18
N ASP A 99 31.75 -11.06 21.89
CA ASP A 99 30.30 -11.18 21.92
C ASP A 99 29.79 -12.21 20.92
N MET A 100 30.27 -12.19 19.68
CA MET A 100 29.87 -13.18 18.68
C MET A 100 30.35 -14.59 19.06
N ALA A 101 31.59 -14.73 19.50
CA ALA A 101 32.17 -16.02 19.88
C ALA A 101 31.35 -16.72 20.99
N ILE A 102 31.01 -16.01 22.07
CA ILE A 102 30.26 -16.58 23.18
C ILE A 102 28.77 -16.82 22.84
N ARG A 103 28.19 -16.02 21.93
CA ARG A 103 26.80 -16.16 21.48
C ARG A 103 26.64 -17.36 20.55
N PHE A 104 27.50 -17.49 19.54
CA PHE A 104 27.43 -18.57 18.56
C PHE A 104 28.19 -19.84 18.98
N GLY A 105 28.99 -19.78 20.04
CA GLY A 105 29.80 -20.91 20.49
C GLY A 105 31.00 -21.22 19.61
N HIS A 106 31.39 -20.29 18.73
CA HIS A 106 32.55 -20.43 17.85
C HIS A 106 33.82 -19.85 18.50
N PRO A 107 35.01 -20.32 18.10
CA PRO A 107 36.26 -19.71 18.54
C PRO A 107 36.32 -18.23 18.14
N PRO A 108 36.80 -17.32 19.02
CA PRO A 108 36.99 -15.92 18.67
C PRO A 108 38.03 -15.78 17.55
N LEU A 109 37.81 -14.81 16.66
CA LEU A 109 38.75 -14.47 15.59
C LEU A 109 40.04 -13.87 16.15
N MET A 110 39.93 -13.11 17.23
CA MET A 110 41.06 -12.47 17.92
C MET A 110 41.45 -13.30 19.13
N LYS A 111 42.66 -13.85 19.13
CA LYS A 111 43.22 -14.54 20.29
C LYS A 111 43.88 -13.54 21.23
N ASP A 112 43.68 -13.74 22.53
CA ASP A 112 44.21 -12.82 23.54
C ASP A 112 45.74 -12.80 23.55
N ASP A 113 46.39 -13.95 23.30
CA ASP A 113 47.86 -14.05 23.22
C ASP A 113 48.49 -13.25 22.07
N ASP A 114 47.70 -12.93 21.03
CA ASP A 114 48.15 -12.18 19.86
C ASP A 114 47.91 -10.65 20.00
N CYS A 115 47.35 -10.23 21.13
CA CYS A 115 46.89 -8.87 21.37
C CYS A 115 47.51 -8.27 22.64
N ASP A 116 48.01 -7.04 22.55
CA ASP A 116 48.24 -6.25 23.74
C ASP A 116 46.86 -5.84 24.28
N LEU A 117 46.51 -6.16 25.53
CA LEU A 117 45.16 -5.91 26.11
C LEU A 117 45.13 -4.77 27.13
N GLN A 118 46.06 -3.81 27.03
CA GLN A 118 46.04 -2.61 27.86
C GLN A 118 44.87 -1.70 27.50
N LEU A 119 43.98 -1.46 28.48
CA LEU A 119 42.81 -0.59 28.34
C LEU A 119 43.23 0.85 28.01
N PRO A 120 42.46 1.61 27.21
CA PRO A 120 42.80 2.99 26.88
C PRO A 120 42.79 3.92 28.10
N ASP A 121 43.76 4.81 28.22
CA ASP A 121 43.89 5.75 29.37
C ASP A 121 42.68 6.70 29.51
N ASN A 122 42.00 7.00 28.40
CA ASN A 122 40.79 7.83 28.35
C ASN A 122 39.49 7.02 28.22
N TYR A 123 39.57 5.71 28.44
CA TYR A 123 38.38 4.88 28.60
C TYR A 123 37.76 5.16 29.96
N VAL A 124 36.42 5.23 30.01
CA VAL A 124 35.68 5.51 31.26
C VAL A 124 35.82 4.31 32.20
N LEU A 125 36.90 4.27 32.99
CA LEU A 125 37.38 3.06 33.65
C LEU A 125 36.77 2.75 35.02
N SER A 126 36.05 3.69 35.64
CA SER A 126 35.38 3.43 36.93
C SER A 126 34.44 4.58 37.31
N SER A 127 33.30 4.24 37.91
CA SER A 127 32.39 5.11 38.67
C SER A 127 31.66 6.28 37.99
N SER A 128 31.64 6.41 36.66
CA SER A 128 30.84 7.46 36.02
C SER A 128 29.43 6.99 35.68
N ASP A 129 28.43 7.67 36.23
CA ASP A 129 27.02 7.62 35.82
C ASP A 129 26.82 7.79 34.30
N HIS A 130 27.80 8.36 33.59
CA HIS A 130 27.79 8.52 32.12
C HIS A 130 27.72 7.20 31.37
N GLN A 131 28.04 6.07 32.02
CA GLN A 131 27.88 4.75 31.40
C GLN A 131 26.42 4.29 31.34
N PHE A 132 25.59 4.77 32.26
CA PHE A 132 24.22 4.28 32.46
C PHE A 132 23.17 5.28 32.01
N PHE A 133 23.41 6.59 32.13
CA PHE A 133 22.40 7.63 31.87
C PHE A 133 22.73 8.51 30.65
N ILE A 134 21.71 9.11 30.04
CA ILE A 134 21.87 10.00 28.88
C ILE A 134 22.52 11.32 29.32
N LYS A 135 23.77 11.56 28.93
CA LYS A 135 24.52 12.81 29.18
C LYS A 135 25.39 13.16 27.98
N ALA A 136 25.70 14.45 27.82
CA ALA A 136 26.61 14.92 26.78
C ALA A 136 28.03 14.37 27.03
N LEU A 137 28.60 13.71 26.02
CA LEU A 137 29.93 13.12 26.09
C LEU A 137 31.00 14.17 25.75
N SER A 138 32.12 14.13 26.46
CA SER A 138 33.30 14.92 26.10
C SER A 138 33.97 14.32 24.87
N SER A 139 34.55 15.16 24.01
CA SER A 139 35.35 14.70 22.85
C SER A 139 36.64 13.95 23.23
N GLN A 140 36.98 13.93 24.52
CA GLN A 140 38.14 13.23 25.07
C GLN A 140 37.79 11.83 25.62
N GLU A 141 36.51 11.53 25.85
CA GLU A 141 36.07 10.26 26.44
C GLU A 141 35.86 9.20 25.35
N LEU A 142 36.44 8.00 25.53
CA LEU A 142 36.12 6.85 24.69
C LEU A 142 34.94 6.07 25.26
N LEU A 143 33.86 5.99 24.47
CA LEU A 143 32.68 5.22 24.78
C LEU A 143 32.48 4.11 23.74
N PHE A 144 32.31 2.88 24.22
CA PHE A 144 32.04 1.71 23.38
C PHE A 144 30.60 1.21 23.62
N PRO A 145 29.98 0.52 22.64
CA PRO A 145 28.63 -0.03 22.79
C PRO A 145 28.45 -0.95 24.01
N SER A 146 29.50 -1.67 24.40
CA SER A 146 29.60 -2.53 25.59
C SER A 146 30.75 -2.05 26.50
N ASP A 147 30.83 -2.57 27.74
CA ASP A 147 32.01 -2.40 28.59
C ASP A 147 33.12 -3.39 28.18
N ILE A 148 34.31 -2.88 27.86
CA ILE A 148 35.43 -3.70 27.40
C ILE A 148 35.84 -4.74 28.46
N ARG A 149 35.66 -4.43 29.75
CA ARG A 149 35.97 -5.37 30.84
C ARG A 149 35.03 -6.58 30.81
N LEU A 150 33.76 -6.39 30.40
CA LEU A 150 32.86 -7.52 30.11
C LEU A 150 33.37 -8.33 28.92
N SER A 151 33.90 -7.71 27.87
CA SER A 151 34.49 -8.44 26.74
C SER A 151 35.68 -9.31 27.15
N LEU A 152 36.54 -8.81 28.05
CA LEU A 152 37.64 -9.58 28.63
C LEU A 152 37.13 -10.78 29.42
N ILE A 153 36.12 -10.59 30.27
CA ILE A 153 35.47 -11.68 31.00
C ILE A 153 34.86 -12.69 30.01
N LYS A 154 34.11 -12.25 28.99
CA LYS A 154 33.52 -13.14 27.96
C LYS A 154 34.59 -13.97 27.24
N SER A 155 35.76 -13.40 26.94
CA SER A 155 36.89 -14.13 26.38
C SER A 155 37.33 -15.28 27.30
N LYS A 156 37.50 -14.99 28.60
CA LYS A 156 37.84 -16.00 29.61
C LYS A 156 36.74 -17.04 29.80
N VAL A 157 35.48 -16.63 29.85
CA VAL A 157 34.32 -17.54 29.93
C VAL A 157 34.36 -18.53 28.76
N TYR A 158 34.54 -18.03 27.54
CA TYR A 158 34.66 -18.91 26.37
C TYR A 158 35.85 -19.85 26.51
N HIS A 159 37.05 -19.33 26.77
CA HIS A 159 38.27 -20.13 26.84
C HIS A 159 38.24 -21.20 27.93
N LEU A 160 37.86 -20.84 29.16
CA LEU A 160 37.92 -21.71 30.32
C LEU A 160 36.74 -22.69 30.43
N LEU A 161 35.56 -22.33 29.90
CA LEU A 161 34.35 -23.13 30.07
C LEU A 161 33.81 -23.77 28.78
N TYR A 162 33.96 -23.11 27.62
CA TYR A 162 33.28 -23.50 26.38
C TYR A 162 34.19 -23.97 25.25
N SER A 163 35.47 -23.61 25.27
CA SER A 163 36.47 -24.06 24.30
C SER A 163 36.83 -25.54 24.51
N ASP A 164 37.50 -26.15 23.53
CA ASP A 164 38.00 -27.52 23.65
C ASP A 164 38.97 -27.69 24.84
N TYR A 165 39.77 -26.67 25.14
CA TYR A 165 40.63 -26.64 26.31
C TYR A 165 39.79 -26.72 27.60
N GLY A 166 38.79 -25.84 27.74
CA GLY A 166 37.95 -25.76 28.94
C GLY A 166 37.11 -27.02 29.16
N ARG A 167 36.53 -27.55 28.09
CA ARG A 167 35.76 -28.81 28.12
C ARG A 167 36.62 -30.02 28.48
N GLY A 168 37.90 -30.00 28.10
CA GLY A 168 38.87 -31.05 28.41
C GLY A 168 39.40 -31.06 29.84
N GLN A 169 39.07 -30.06 30.66
CA GLN A 169 39.53 -30.00 32.07
C GLN A 169 38.68 -30.89 32.99
N PRO A 170 39.28 -31.42 34.09
CA PRO A 170 38.52 -32.16 35.10
C PRO A 170 37.38 -31.33 35.71
N GLU A 171 36.28 -31.98 36.09
CA GLU A 171 35.09 -31.31 36.63
C GLU A 171 35.39 -30.38 37.82
N ALA A 172 36.22 -30.82 38.77
CA ALA A 172 36.64 -30.01 39.91
C ALA A 172 37.34 -28.70 39.48
N ARG A 173 38.13 -28.75 38.40
CA ARG A 173 38.81 -27.58 37.86
C ARG A 173 37.85 -26.65 37.13
N ARG A 174 36.87 -27.20 36.41
CA ARG A 174 35.80 -26.41 35.77
C ARG A 174 34.92 -25.70 36.80
N LEU A 175 34.58 -26.37 37.90
CA LEU A 175 33.87 -25.75 39.03
C LEU A 175 34.67 -24.63 39.68
N GLN A 176 35.99 -24.81 39.81
CA GLN A 176 36.87 -23.75 40.27
C GLN A 176 36.84 -22.54 39.31
N TYR A 177 36.92 -22.77 38.00
CA TYR A 177 36.80 -21.69 37.01
C TYR A 177 35.48 -20.95 37.07
N ILE A 178 34.36 -21.66 37.29
CA ILE A 178 33.05 -21.02 37.47
C ILE A 178 33.10 -20.06 38.67
N ARG A 179 33.64 -20.48 39.82
CA ARG A 179 33.75 -19.61 41.01
C ARG A 179 34.69 -18.43 40.80
N GLU A 180 35.82 -18.65 40.13
CA GLU A 180 36.78 -17.58 39.82
C GLU A 180 36.17 -16.54 38.87
N LEU A 181 35.44 -16.97 37.84
CA LEU A 181 34.78 -16.10 36.87
C LEU A 181 33.56 -15.38 37.45
N ASP A 182 32.79 -16.04 38.31
CA ASP A 182 31.68 -15.44 39.05
C ASP A 182 32.18 -14.33 39.97
N GLN A 183 33.25 -14.58 40.73
CA GLN A 183 33.89 -13.55 41.55
C GLN A 183 34.42 -12.38 40.71
N GLU A 184 35.07 -12.65 39.56
CA GLU A 184 35.55 -11.59 38.67
C GLU A 184 34.41 -10.73 38.11
N LEU A 185 33.26 -11.33 37.80
CA LEU A 185 32.07 -10.60 37.36
C LEU A 185 31.44 -9.76 38.48
N LEU A 186 31.43 -10.28 39.71
CA LEU A 186 30.98 -9.55 40.90
C LEU A 186 31.90 -8.37 41.24
N ASP A 187 33.22 -8.56 41.12
CA ASP A 187 34.20 -7.50 41.32
C ASP A 187 34.01 -6.38 40.29
N LEU A 188 33.71 -6.73 39.03
CA LEU A 188 33.38 -5.75 38.00
C LEU A 188 32.10 -5.00 38.32
N LYS A 189 31.02 -5.69 38.72
CA LYS A 189 29.77 -5.05 39.13
C LYS A 189 29.97 -4.08 40.28
N SER A 190 30.79 -4.45 41.26
CA SER A 190 31.12 -3.61 42.42
C SER A 190 31.91 -2.34 42.04
N SER A 191 32.44 -2.26 40.82
CA SER A 191 33.08 -1.05 40.29
C SER A 191 32.09 -0.04 39.69
N PHE A 192 30.83 -0.42 39.48
CA PHE A 192 29.76 0.46 39.05
C PHE A 192 29.11 1.18 40.25
N PRO A 193 28.56 2.40 40.06
CA PRO A 193 27.79 3.07 41.11
C PRO A 193 26.66 2.20 41.63
N ASP A 194 26.43 2.18 42.94
CA ASP A 194 25.42 1.34 43.59
C ASP A 194 24.01 1.57 43.02
N SER A 195 23.69 2.80 42.60
CA SER A 195 22.43 3.17 41.94
C SER A 195 22.22 2.53 40.57
N CYS A 196 23.27 1.95 39.99
CA CYS A 196 23.31 1.36 38.66
C CYS A 196 23.52 -0.16 38.73
N TRP A 197 23.38 -0.78 39.90
CA TRP A 197 23.54 -2.23 40.00
C TRP A 197 22.35 -2.95 39.33
N PRO A 198 22.60 -3.98 38.50
CA PRO A 198 21.54 -4.72 37.81
C PRO A 198 20.41 -5.18 38.74
N ASP A 199 20.76 -5.65 39.95
CA ASP A 199 19.83 -6.20 40.94
C ASP A 199 18.71 -5.24 41.35
N LEU A 200 18.94 -3.92 41.27
CA LEU A 200 17.91 -2.93 41.60
C LEU A 200 16.75 -2.92 40.60
N PHE A 201 16.99 -3.40 39.38
CA PHE A 201 16.07 -3.29 38.26
C PHE A 201 15.32 -4.60 37.98
N ALA A 202 15.92 -5.76 38.26
CA ALA A 202 15.34 -7.06 37.92
C ALA A 202 14.59 -7.73 39.08
N THR A 203 13.85 -6.95 39.85
CA THR A 203 12.96 -7.46 40.92
C THR A 203 11.51 -7.14 40.61
N GLU A 204 10.58 -7.95 41.11
CA GLU A 204 9.14 -7.72 40.93
C GLU A 204 8.68 -6.36 41.49
N ASN A 205 9.38 -5.86 42.51
CA ASN A 205 9.10 -4.63 43.23
C ASN A 205 9.86 -3.40 42.69
N ALA A 206 10.66 -3.55 41.62
CA ALA A 206 11.35 -2.43 41.00
C ALA A 206 10.33 -1.38 40.48
N ARG A 207 10.56 -0.11 40.80
CA ARG A 207 9.62 0.98 40.48
C ARG A 207 9.87 1.48 39.05
N ASN A 208 8.83 1.63 38.23
CA ASN A 208 8.97 2.00 36.81
C ASN A 208 9.82 3.27 36.53
N TYR A 209 9.87 4.24 37.46
CA TYR A 209 10.68 5.44 37.26
C TYR A 209 12.20 5.22 37.29
N THR A 210 12.69 4.10 37.82
CA THR A 210 14.13 3.82 37.84
C THR A 210 14.71 3.64 36.44
N PHE A 211 13.87 3.35 35.44
CA PHE A 211 14.27 3.07 34.06
C PHE A 211 14.24 4.32 33.15
N HIS A 212 13.55 5.39 33.56
CA HIS A 212 13.29 6.56 32.69
C HIS A 212 14.57 7.28 32.22
N ASP A 213 15.61 7.29 33.05
CA ASP A 213 16.85 8.02 32.76
C ASP A 213 17.94 7.15 32.11
N LEU A 214 17.72 5.83 32.01
CA LEU A 214 18.71 4.91 31.46
C LEU A 214 18.93 5.14 29.96
N SER A 215 20.20 5.18 29.57
CA SER A 215 20.63 5.12 28.18
C SER A 215 20.55 3.69 27.64
N LEU A 216 20.46 3.55 26.31
CA LEU A 216 20.53 2.24 25.63
C LEU A 216 21.79 1.46 26.02
N ARG A 217 22.90 2.15 26.27
CA ARG A 217 24.14 1.54 26.76
C ARG A 217 23.97 0.97 28.17
N GLY A 218 23.42 1.75 29.09
CA GLY A 218 23.12 1.28 30.45
C GLY A 218 22.23 0.05 30.46
N VAL A 219 21.23 0.04 29.58
CA VAL A 219 20.37 -1.12 29.33
C VAL A 219 21.17 -2.34 28.88
N ASN A 220 22.05 -2.17 27.88
CA ASN A 220 22.90 -3.25 27.39
C ASN A 220 23.87 -3.77 28.45
N LEU A 221 24.43 -2.92 29.31
CA LEU A 221 25.35 -3.34 30.37
C LEU A 221 24.67 -4.29 31.36
N HIS A 222 23.43 -4.00 31.77
CA HIS A 222 22.67 -4.91 32.64
C HIS A 222 22.37 -6.24 31.95
N LEU A 223 21.92 -6.22 30.69
CA LEU A 223 21.65 -7.43 29.91
C LEU A 223 22.91 -8.29 29.72
N GLU A 224 24.05 -7.67 29.46
CA GLU A 224 25.32 -8.36 29.29
C GLU A 224 25.84 -8.95 30.60
N TYR A 225 25.64 -8.28 31.74
CA TYR A 225 25.96 -8.83 33.05
C TYR A 225 25.18 -10.13 33.28
N TYR A 226 23.85 -10.10 33.14
CA TYR A 226 23.00 -11.28 33.32
C TYR A 226 23.34 -12.39 32.33
N PHE A 227 23.68 -12.03 31.10
CA PHE A 227 24.12 -12.99 30.09
C PHE A 227 25.46 -13.66 30.47
N CYS A 228 26.44 -12.90 30.96
CA CYS A 228 27.72 -13.48 31.39
C CYS A 228 27.52 -14.42 32.59
N LEU A 229 26.73 -14.01 33.58
CA LEU A 229 26.44 -14.82 34.75
C LEU A 229 25.70 -16.11 34.35
N GLY A 230 24.72 -16.00 33.44
CA GLY A 230 24.05 -17.13 32.83
C GLY A 230 25.01 -18.08 32.08
N LYS A 231 26.00 -17.57 31.34
CA LYS A 231 27.01 -18.40 30.67
C LYS A 231 27.97 -19.07 31.66
N ILE A 232 28.36 -18.39 32.74
CA ILE A 232 29.24 -18.96 33.77
C ILE A 232 28.56 -20.15 34.45
N HIS A 233 27.35 -19.95 34.98
CA HIS A 233 26.65 -21.01 35.73
C HIS A 233 25.97 -22.04 34.83
N GLY A 234 25.59 -21.66 33.60
CA GLY A 234 25.04 -22.57 32.60
C GLY A 234 26.05 -23.59 32.07
N ALA A 235 27.35 -23.34 32.20
CA ALA A 235 28.41 -24.28 31.77
C ALA A 235 28.35 -25.64 32.49
N VAL A 236 27.72 -25.71 33.67
CA VAL A 236 27.47 -26.97 34.41
C VAL A 236 26.57 -27.92 33.61
N SER A 237 25.59 -27.39 32.86
CA SER A 237 24.71 -28.22 32.00
C SER A 237 25.45 -28.88 30.82
N ALA A 238 26.61 -28.35 30.42
CA ALA A 238 27.45 -28.92 29.35
C ALA A 238 28.49 -29.92 29.88
N CYS A 239 28.61 -30.11 31.21
CA CYS A 239 29.45 -31.14 31.81
C CYS A 239 28.84 -32.55 31.74
N SER A 240 27.51 -32.66 31.65
CA SER A 240 26.81 -33.94 31.79
C SER A 240 26.50 -34.60 30.44
N GLN A 241 27.46 -35.37 29.91
CA GLN A 241 27.14 -36.51 29.03
C GLN A 241 26.87 -37.76 29.89
N LEU A 242 25.82 -37.75 30.71
CA LEU A 242 25.40 -38.93 31.47
C LEU A 242 23.87 -39.06 31.51
N SER A 243 23.42 -40.31 31.61
CA SER A 243 22.02 -40.74 31.52
C SER A 243 21.13 -40.04 32.56
N PRO A 244 19.80 -39.95 32.31
CA PRO A 244 18.86 -39.20 33.16
C PRO A 244 18.66 -39.73 34.59
N GLN A 245 19.51 -40.64 35.10
CA GLN A 245 19.40 -41.22 36.44
C GLN A 245 20.48 -40.76 37.44
N GLU A 246 21.46 -39.95 37.02
CA GLU A 246 22.49 -39.38 37.92
C GLU A 246 22.46 -37.85 37.86
N TRP A 247 21.34 -37.25 38.25
CA TRP A 247 21.22 -35.80 38.41
C TRP A 247 21.79 -35.37 39.76
N SER A 248 23.11 -35.21 39.82
CA SER A 248 23.77 -34.50 40.91
C SER A 248 24.21 -33.12 40.41
N PHE A 249 23.24 -32.23 40.17
CA PHE A 249 23.56 -30.80 40.07
C PHE A 249 24.22 -30.38 41.38
N LEU A 250 25.23 -29.50 41.34
CA LEU A 250 25.42 -28.61 42.48
C LEU A 250 24.21 -27.68 42.48
N PRO A 251 23.27 -27.80 43.45
CA PRO A 251 21.97 -27.11 43.37
C PRO A 251 22.12 -25.60 43.22
N SER A 252 23.20 -25.02 43.75
CA SER A 252 23.46 -23.59 43.74
C SER A 252 23.74 -22.98 42.36
N SER A 253 24.46 -23.65 41.45
CA SER A 253 24.77 -23.07 40.13
C SER A 253 23.59 -23.19 39.15
N ALA A 254 22.84 -24.29 39.21
CA ALA A 254 21.63 -24.42 38.41
C ALA A 254 20.58 -23.38 38.83
N GLU A 255 20.40 -23.20 40.16
CA GLU A 255 19.51 -22.17 40.71
C GLU A 255 19.90 -20.77 40.25
N LEU A 256 21.18 -20.40 40.34
CA LEU A 256 21.68 -19.10 39.86
C LEU A 256 21.41 -18.92 38.37
N PHE A 257 21.68 -19.93 37.53
CA PHE A 257 21.39 -19.84 36.09
C PHE A 257 19.90 -19.54 35.77
N TYR A 258 18.98 -20.13 36.52
CA TYR A 258 17.55 -19.90 36.33
C TYR A 258 17.11 -18.54 36.89
N GLN A 259 17.61 -18.15 38.06
CA GLN A 259 17.37 -16.82 38.63
C GLN A 259 17.83 -15.72 37.68
N GLU A 260 18.98 -15.89 37.03
CA GLU A 260 19.51 -14.97 36.03
C GLU A 260 18.62 -14.85 34.79
N SER A 261 18.13 -15.99 34.30
CA SER A 261 17.20 -16.02 33.16
C SER A 261 15.89 -15.30 33.48
N ARG A 262 15.39 -15.47 34.70
CA ARG A 262 14.21 -14.77 35.22
C ARG A 262 14.45 -13.27 35.35
N SER A 263 15.57 -12.86 35.96
CA SER A 263 15.97 -11.46 36.12
C SER A 263 16.07 -10.75 34.77
N MET A 264 16.65 -11.42 33.76
CA MET A 264 16.77 -10.90 32.41
C MET A 264 15.40 -10.68 31.74
N LEU A 265 14.46 -11.62 31.85
CA LEU A 265 13.10 -11.44 31.29
C LEU A 265 12.30 -10.35 32.00
N LEU A 266 12.41 -10.27 33.34
CA LEU A 266 11.79 -9.18 34.11
C LEU A 266 12.34 -7.83 33.66
N TYR A 267 13.66 -7.73 33.49
CA TYR A 267 14.30 -6.52 33.03
C TYR A 267 13.83 -6.12 31.63
N ILE A 268 13.81 -7.08 30.68
CA ILE A 268 13.37 -6.87 29.30
C ILE A 268 11.91 -6.40 29.23
N TYR A 269 11.01 -7.01 30.00
CA TYR A 269 9.60 -6.59 30.03
C TYR A 269 9.43 -5.14 30.52
N ARG A 270 10.27 -4.70 31.47
CA ARG A 270 10.23 -3.33 31.99
C ARG A 270 10.77 -2.28 31.02
N ILE A 271 11.69 -2.66 30.14
CA ILE A 271 12.25 -1.79 29.09
C ILE A 271 11.57 -1.98 27.74
N ARG A 272 10.37 -2.61 27.68
CA ARG A 272 9.71 -2.93 26.42
C ARG A 272 9.55 -1.72 25.49
N ASP A 273 9.36 -0.52 26.05
CA ASP A 273 9.24 0.73 25.28
C ASP A 273 10.56 1.15 24.58
N PHE A 274 11.71 0.57 24.97
CA PHE A 274 13.00 0.73 24.28
C PHE A 274 13.19 -0.28 23.12
N LEU A 275 12.35 -1.31 23.04
CA LEU A 275 12.40 -2.34 22.02
C LEU A 275 11.53 -1.91 20.84
N ASN A 276 12.15 -1.54 19.74
CA ASN A 276 11.47 -1.35 18.46
C ASN A 276 12.00 -2.37 17.43
N TRP A 277 11.34 -2.46 16.29
CA TRP A 277 11.73 -3.39 15.22
C TRP A 277 13.21 -3.24 14.78
N HIS A 278 13.75 -2.03 14.74
CA HIS A 278 15.13 -1.77 14.30
C HIS A 278 16.19 -2.16 15.35
N THR A 279 15.85 -2.10 16.64
CA THR A 279 16.78 -2.48 17.74
C THR A 279 16.53 -3.88 18.27
N PHE A 280 15.41 -4.52 17.89
CA PHE A 280 15.00 -5.83 18.41
C PHE A 280 16.10 -6.87 18.33
N TRP A 281 16.81 -6.99 17.20
CA TRP A 281 17.85 -8.00 17.00
C TRP A 281 19.07 -7.83 17.92
N ILE A 282 19.30 -6.63 18.45
CA ILE A 282 20.33 -6.38 19.47
C ILE A 282 19.99 -7.16 20.74
N HIS A 283 18.69 -7.26 21.06
CA HIS A 283 18.19 -7.85 22.29
C HIS A 283 17.67 -9.28 22.13
N ALA A 284 17.31 -9.69 20.92
CA ALA A 284 16.65 -10.97 20.61
C ALA A 284 17.36 -12.18 21.21
N GLN A 285 18.70 -12.21 21.16
CA GLN A 285 19.47 -13.31 21.74
C GLN A 285 19.31 -13.44 23.26
N PHE A 286 19.25 -12.31 23.98
CA PHE A 286 19.04 -12.30 25.43
C PHE A 286 17.67 -12.88 25.76
N ILE A 287 16.63 -12.41 25.06
CA ILE A 287 15.25 -12.88 25.19
C ILE A 287 15.16 -14.38 24.95
N LEU A 288 15.65 -14.86 23.79
CA LEU A 288 15.55 -16.27 23.39
C LEU A 288 16.30 -17.19 24.35
N THR A 289 17.50 -16.80 24.78
CA THR A 289 18.30 -17.59 25.74
C THR A 289 17.58 -17.70 27.09
N ALA A 290 17.03 -16.58 27.58
CA ALA A 290 16.32 -16.52 28.85
C ALA A 290 15.01 -17.31 28.83
N VAL A 291 14.21 -17.15 27.76
CA VAL A 291 12.95 -17.90 27.54
C VAL A 291 13.21 -19.41 27.54
N LEU A 292 14.17 -19.88 26.74
CA LEU A 292 14.48 -21.30 26.66
C LEU A 292 14.96 -21.87 28.00
N SER A 293 15.75 -21.09 28.75
CA SER A 293 16.30 -21.50 30.04
C SER A 293 15.23 -21.57 31.13
N LEU A 294 14.35 -20.57 31.20
CA LEU A 294 13.23 -20.54 32.15
C LEU A 294 12.17 -21.59 31.81
N PHE A 295 11.86 -21.75 30.51
CA PHE A 295 10.96 -22.81 30.04
C PHE A 295 11.48 -24.21 30.40
N ARG A 296 12.80 -24.44 30.24
CA ARG A 296 13.43 -25.68 30.66
C ARG A 296 13.28 -25.90 32.18
N HIS A 297 13.49 -24.86 32.99
CA HIS A 297 13.33 -24.93 34.45
C HIS A 297 11.92 -25.38 34.84
N LEU A 298 10.88 -24.76 34.26
CA LEU A 298 9.47 -25.09 34.51
C LEU A 298 9.14 -26.56 34.20
N ILE A 299 9.76 -27.13 33.16
CA ILE A 299 9.59 -28.55 32.83
C ILE A 299 10.32 -29.44 33.83
N THR A 300 11.51 -29.04 34.27
CA THR A 300 12.36 -29.86 35.15
C THR A 300 11.95 -29.82 36.62
N ASP A 301 11.35 -28.72 37.09
CA ASP A 301 10.85 -28.57 38.46
C ASP A 301 9.46 -27.91 38.48
N PRO A 302 8.39 -28.70 38.23
CA PRO A 302 7.02 -28.18 38.22
C PRO A 302 6.48 -27.80 39.61
N ASN A 303 7.22 -28.09 40.69
CA ASN A 303 6.82 -27.77 42.06
C ASN A 303 7.57 -26.54 42.63
N ALA A 304 8.39 -25.87 41.81
CA ALA A 304 9.09 -24.65 42.20
C ALA A 304 8.11 -23.58 42.72
N SER A 305 8.46 -22.88 43.80
CA SER A 305 7.61 -21.83 44.38
C SER A 305 7.36 -20.65 43.43
N THR A 306 8.21 -20.46 42.42
CA THR A 306 8.10 -19.41 41.39
C THR A 306 7.34 -19.85 40.14
N PHE A 307 6.89 -21.12 40.03
CA PHE A 307 6.31 -21.69 38.81
C PHE A 307 5.20 -20.81 38.20
N GLY A 308 4.27 -20.33 39.03
CA GLY A 308 3.18 -19.46 38.58
C GLY A 308 3.66 -18.10 38.05
N SER A 309 4.58 -17.45 38.77
CA SER A 309 5.14 -16.15 38.35
C SER A 309 6.00 -16.28 37.09
N ASP A 310 6.73 -17.39 36.94
CA ASP A 310 7.64 -17.64 35.82
C ASP A 310 6.85 -17.98 34.55
N LEU A 311 5.75 -18.73 34.68
CA LEU A 311 4.81 -18.97 33.58
C LEU A 311 4.15 -17.67 33.11
N GLN A 312 3.73 -16.81 34.05
CA GLN A 312 3.19 -15.50 33.71
C GLN A 312 4.23 -14.62 33.01
N LEU A 313 5.49 -14.65 33.46
CA LEU A 313 6.58 -13.91 32.84
C LEU A 313 6.83 -14.35 31.38
N LEU A 314 6.76 -15.66 31.09
CA LEU A 314 6.79 -16.15 29.71
C LEU A 314 5.59 -15.64 28.89
N GLY A 315 4.40 -15.57 29.48
CA GLY A 315 3.22 -14.98 28.86
C GLY A 315 3.38 -13.49 28.54
N ASN A 316 3.91 -12.71 29.48
CA ASN A 316 4.20 -11.29 29.31
C ASN A 316 5.20 -11.02 28.18
N VAL A 317 6.15 -11.93 27.94
CA VAL A 317 7.10 -11.83 26.83
C VAL A 317 6.41 -12.02 25.47
N VAL A 318 5.32 -12.78 25.40
CA VAL A 318 4.50 -12.90 24.17
C VAL A 318 3.92 -11.54 23.77
N GLU A 319 3.46 -10.73 24.73
CA GLU A 319 2.94 -9.38 24.47
C GLU A 319 3.98 -8.51 23.75
N ILE A 320 5.26 -8.59 24.15
CA ILE A 320 6.36 -7.85 23.50
C ILE A 320 6.48 -8.24 22.02
N PHE A 321 6.36 -9.53 21.70
CA PHE A 321 6.40 -10.00 20.31
C PHE A 321 5.16 -9.57 19.51
N THR A 322 4.00 -9.50 20.15
CA THR A 322 2.76 -8.99 19.55
C THR A 322 2.86 -7.49 19.25
N ASP A 323 3.38 -6.69 20.18
CA ASP A 323 3.61 -5.26 20.02
C ASP A 323 4.60 -4.97 18.88
N LEU A 324 5.70 -5.74 18.80
CA LEU A 324 6.67 -5.64 17.71
C LEU A 324 6.11 -6.04 16.34
N ASP A 325 5.20 -7.02 16.27
CA ASP A 325 4.50 -7.37 15.02
C ASP A 325 3.54 -6.25 14.60
N HIS A 326 2.83 -5.63 15.55
CA HIS A 326 1.99 -4.47 15.27
C HIS A 326 2.80 -3.26 14.78
N GLU A 327 3.96 -2.97 15.38
CA GLU A 327 4.86 -1.92 14.92
C GLU A 327 5.52 -2.23 13.57
N SER A 328 5.90 -3.48 13.31
CA SER A 328 6.43 -3.93 12.00
C SER A 328 5.39 -3.78 10.90
N ARG A 329 4.13 -4.15 11.20
CA ARG A 329 2.99 -3.85 10.33
C ARG A 329 2.79 -2.35 10.19
N ALA A 330 2.95 -1.56 11.26
CA ALA A 330 2.81 -0.10 11.22
C ALA A 330 3.97 0.65 10.54
N THR A 331 5.19 0.10 10.49
CA THR A 331 6.29 0.63 9.69
C THR A 331 6.22 0.17 8.24
N ARG A 332 5.54 -0.95 7.95
CA ARG A 332 4.99 -1.19 6.60
C ARG A 332 3.87 -0.19 6.24
N ARG A 333 3.16 0.39 7.23
CA ARG A 333 2.10 1.41 7.01
C ARG A 333 2.62 2.81 6.60
N THR A 334 3.93 3.05 6.43
CA THR A 334 4.42 4.27 5.76
C THR A 334 4.58 4.14 4.24
N ASN A 335 4.31 2.96 3.67
CA ASN A 335 4.27 2.79 2.22
C ASN A 335 2.82 2.89 1.74
N ASN A 336 2.45 4.05 1.20
CA ASN A 336 1.20 4.26 0.44
C ASN A 336 1.21 3.37 -0.81
N TRP A 337 1.07 2.05 -0.65
CA TRP A 337 1.26 1.04 -1.69
C TRP A 337 0.36 1.30 -2.90
N TRP A 338 -0.83 1.87 -2.64
CA TRP A 338 -1.82 2.27 -3.62
C TRP A 338 -1.34 3.39 -4.55
N LYS A 339 -0.37 4.23 -4.15
CA LYS A 339 0.18 5.30 -5.02
C LYS A 339 0.89 4.75 -6.23
N GLU A 340 1.61 3.64 -6.06
CA GLU A 340 2.42 3.03 -7.10
C GLU A 340 1.70 1.89 -7.83
N ALA A 341 0.49 1.56 -7.40
CA ALA A 341 -0.30 0.46 -7.93
C ALA A 341 -0.81 0.71 -9.35
N THR A 342 -0.88 -0.38 -10.12
CA THR A 342 -1.72 -0.51 -11.31
C THR A 342 -2.97 -1.28 -10.90
N VAL A 343 -4.11 -0.61 -10.97
CA VAL A 343 -5.43 -1.17 -10.70
C VAL A 343 -6.06 -1.66 -11.99
N TYR A 344 -6.66 -2.84 -11.98
CA TYR A 344 -7.43 -3.38 -13.09
C TYR A 344 -8.89 -3.52 -12.66
N GLN A 345 -9.77 -2.77 -13.32
CA GLN A 345 -11.20 -2.83 -13.06
C GLN A 345 -11.84 -4.00 -13.82
N VAL A 346 -12.60 -4.79 -13.08
CA VAL A 346 -13.39 -5.91 -13.57
C VAL A 346 -14.87 -5.58 -13.43
N TYR A 347 -15.61 -5.74 -14.52
CA TYR A 347 -17.07 -5.68 -14.56
C TYR A 347 -17.62 -7.11 -14.58
N PRO A 348 -18.09 -7.65 -13.43
CA PRO A 348 -18.30 -9.09 -13.25
C PRO A 348 -19.14 -9.71 -14.36
N ALA A 349 -20.29 -9.10 -14.69
CA ALA A 349 -21.24 -9.56 -15.70
C ALA A 349 -20.61 -9.93 -17.04
N SER A 350 -19.51 -9.27 -17.42
CA SER A 350 -18.92 -9.36 -18.76
C SER A 350 -17.47 -9.82 -18.75
N PHE A 351 -16.92 -10.24 -17.61
CA PHE A 351 -15.51 -10.62 -17.54
C PHE A 351 -15.29 -12.07 -17.95
N LYS A 352 -15.82 -13.05 -17.20
CA LYS A 352 -15.71 -14.47 -17.56
C LYS A 352 -16.82 -15.27 -16.90
N ASP A 353 -17.58 -16.01 -17.71
CA ASP A 353 -18.58 -16.98 -17.24
C ASP A 353 -17.91 -18.35 -17.06
N SER A 354 -18.10 -18.99 -15.92
CA SER A 354 -17.55 -20.32 -15.61
C SER A 354 -18.58 -21.45 -15.65
N ASN A 355 -19.88 -21.14 -15.67
CA ASN A 355 -20.97 -22.11 -15.51
C ASN A 355 -21.87 -22.25 -16.77
N GLY A 356 -21.74 -21.35 -17.73
CA GLY A 356 -22.47 -21.35 -19.00
C GLY A 356 -23.87 -20.72 -18.98
N ASP A 357 -24.23 -19.95 -17.95
CA ASP A 357 -25.52 -19.26 -17.84
C ASP A 357 -25.59 -17.93 -18.62
N GLY A 358 -24.46 -17.47 -19.16
CA GLY A 358 -24.36 -16.25 -19.96
C GLY A 358 -23.90 -15.01 -19.19
N TRP A 359 -23.71 -15.11 -17.88
CA TRP A 359 -23.22 -14.04 -17.02
C TRP A 359 -21.82 -14.36 -16.51
N GLY A 360 -20.95 -13.35 -16.49
CA GLY A 360 -19.66 -13.51 -15.85
C GLY A 360 -19.80 -13.62 -14.34
N ASP A 361 -18.94 -14.41 -13.72
CA ASP A 361 -19.06 -14.81 -12.31
C ASP A 361 -17.70 -14.77 -11.58
N ILE A 362 -17.74 -14.80 -10.25
CA ILE A 362 -16.55 -14.71 -9.40
C ILE A 362 -15.59 -15.89 -9.62
N PRO A 363 -16.04 -17.17 -9.70
CA PRO A 363 -15.15 -18.28 -10.08
C PRO A 363 -14.46 -18.08 -11.44
N GLY A 364 -15.14 -17.48 -12.40
CA GLY A 364 -14.61 -17.07 -13.69
C GLY A 364 -13.49 -16.05 -13.54
N LEU A 365 -13.68 -15.00 -12.73
CA LEU A 365 -12.63 -14.04 -12.39
C LEU A 365 -11.45 -14.70 -11.67
N VAL A 366 -11.71 -15.55 -10.67
CA VAL A 366 -10.70 -16.34 -9.95
C VAL A 366 -9.79 -17.09 -10.93
N SER A 367 -10.36 -17.73 -11.96
CA SER A 367 -9.61 -18.45 -12.99
C SER A 367 -8.66 -17.57 -13.83
N LYS A 368 -8.87 -16.25 -13.81
CA LYS A 368 -8.13 -15.25 -14.60
C LYS A 368 -7.22 -14.36 -13.76
N ILE A 369 -7.18 -14.51 -12.44
CA ILE A 369 -6.17 -13.84 -11.60
C ILE A 369 -4.73 -14.11 -12.05
N PRO A 370 -4.33 -15.35 -12.47
CA PRO A 370 -3.00 -15.56 -13.04
C PRO A 370 -2.71 -14.71 -14.29
N TYR A 371 -3.73 -14.47 -15.13
CA TYR A 371 -3.61 -13.61 -16.30
C TYR A 371 -3.37 -12.15 -15.89
N LEU A 372 -4.18 -11.61 -14.98
CA LEU A 372 -4.03 -10.24 -14.47
C LEU A 372 -2.67 -10.02 -13.79
N HIS A 373 -2.22 -10.99 -12.98
CA HIS A 373 -0.89 -10.96 -12.39
C HIS A 373 0.21 -10.92 -13.47
N SER A 374 0.08 -11.74 -14.53
CA SER A 374 1.04 -11.74 -15.66
C SER A 374 1.07 -10.44 -16.47
N LEU A 375 -0.02 -9.67 -16.42
CA LEU A 375 -0.12 -8.36 -17.05
C LEU A 375 0.70 -7.29 -16.29
N GLY A 376 0.94 -7.50 -14.99
CA GLY A 376 1.59 -6.53 -14.10
C GLY A 376 0.59 -5.72 -13.26
N VAL A 377 -0.60 -6.27 -13.01
CA VAL A 377 -1.63 -5.67 -12.15
C VAL A 377 -1.27 -5.90 -10.68
N ASP A 378 -1.40 -4.86 -9.86
CA ASP A 378 -1.19 -4.95 -8.41
C ASP A 378 -2.53 -5.02 -7.64
N VAL A 379 -3.62 -4.50 -8.22
CA VAL A 379 -4.93 -4.40 -7.55
C VAL A 379 -6.04 -4.77 -8.52
N VAL A 380 -6.97 -5.61 -8.08
CA VAL A 380 -8.24 -5.83 -8.77
C VAL A 380 -9.29 -4.93 -8.13
N TRP A 381 -9.97 -4.12 -8.95
CA TRP A 381 -11.20 -3.43 -8.55
C TRP A 381 -12.38 -4.21 -9.11
N LEU A 382 -13.18 -4.80 -8.22
CA LEU A 382 -14.41 -5.48 -8.58
C LEU A 382 -15.58 -4.50 -8.50
N SER A 383 -16.20 -4.19 -9.65
CA SER A 383 -17.49 -3.49 -9.70
C SER A 383 -18.58 -4.25 -8.92
N PRO A 384 -19.74 -3.64 -8.60
CA PRO A 384 -20.71 -4.22 -7.67
C PRO A 384 -21.05 -5.67 -7.98
N HIS A 385 -20.87 -6.53 -7.00
CA HIS A 385 -21.11 -7.98 -7.09
C HIS A 385 -22.19 -8.44 -6.09
N TYR A 386 -22.73 -7.50 -5.32
CA TYR A 386 -23.70 -7.72 -4.25
C TYR A 386 -25.04 -8.21 -4.79
N ASP A 387 -25.89 -8.73 -3.92
CA ASP A 387 -27.27 -9.09 -4.31
C ASP A 387 -28.00 -7.84 -4.83
N SER A 388 -28.66 -7.99 -5.96
CA SER A 388 -29.23 -6.88 -6.74
C SER A 388 -30.29 -7.37 -7.73
N PRO A 389 -31.38 -6.61 -7.94
CA PRO A 389 -32.31 -6.84 -9.04
C PRO A 389 -31.75 -6.54 -10.44
N MET A 390 -30.56 -5.93 -10.53
CA MET A 390 -29.83 -5.60 -11.76
C MET A 390 -30.50 -4.53 -12.63
N HIS A 391 -31.28 -3.60 -12.06
CA HIS A 391 -31.88 -2.49 -12.80
C HIS A 391 -30.83 -1.51 -13.35
N ASP A 392 -29.75 -1.29 -12.59
CA ASP A 392 -28.55 -0.56 -13.02
C ASP A 392 -27.32 -1.45 -12.85
N MET A 393 -27.47 -2.72 -13.22
CA MET A 393 -26.39 -3.71 -13.33
C MET A 393 -25.53 -3.85 -12.05
N GLY A 394 -26.18 -3.88 -10.89
CA GLY A 394 -25.53 -4.14 -9.59
C GLY A 394 -25.34 -2.90 -8.71
N TYR A 395 -25.51 -1.69 -9.26
CA TYR A 395 -25.50 -0.45 -8.47
C TYR A 395 -26.78 -0.24 -7.66
N ASP A 396 -27.85 -0.97 -7.98
CA ASP A 396 -29.07 -1.08 -7.18
C ASP A 396 -28.98 -2.27 -6.21
N ILE A 397 -28.28 -2.11 -5.08
CA ILE A 397 -27.99 -3.20 -4.12
C ILE A 397 -29.18 -3.50 -3.21
N SER A 398 -29.63 -4.75 -3.16
CA SER A 398 -30.69 -5.23 -2.27
C SER A 398 -30.18 -5.84 -0.96
N ASP A 399 -28.92 -6.29 -0.90
CA ASP A 399 -28.26 -6.77 0.32
C ASP A 399 -26.72 -6.64 0.19
N TYR A 400 -26.10 -5.80 1.02
CA TYR A 400 -24.64 -5.55 1.00
C TYR A 400 -23.80 -6.75 1.47
N GLU A 401 -24.39 -7.66 2.24
CA GLU A 401 -23.68 -8.79 2.88
C GLU A 401 -23.82 -10.09 2.08
N LYS A 402 -24.50 -10.04 0.93
CA LYS A 402 -24.67 -11.16 0.01
C LYS A 402 -24.10 -10.84 -1.36
N VAL A 403 -23.69 -11.88 -2.05
CA VAL A 403 -23.28 -11.86 -3.45
C VAL A 403 -24.49 -12.21 -4.32
N LEU A 404 -24.63 -11.56 -5.48
CA LEU A 404 -25.67 -11.91 -6.46
C LEU A 404 -25.56 -13.40 -6.79
N PRO A 405 -26.64 -14.19 -6.71
CA PRO A 405 -26.57 -15.64 -6.94
C PRO A 405 -25.99 -16.04 -8.30
N ALA A 406 -26.17 -15.20 -9.34
CA ALA A 406 -25.57 -15.42 -10.66
C ALA A 406 -24.04 -15.23 -10.67
N TYR A 407 -23.49 -14.44 -9.75
CA TYR A 407 -22.05 -14.21 -9.63
C TYR A 407 -21.36 -15.21 -8.69
N GLY A 408 -22.08 -15.80 -7.74
CA GLY A 408 -21.57 -16.82 -6.84
C GLY A 408 -21.93 -16.55 -5.39
N THR A 409 -20.99 -16.86 -4.49
CA THR A 409 -21.19 -16.80 -3.03
C THR A 409 -20.18 -15.89 -2.36
N VAL A 410 -20.42 -15.55 -1.08
CA VAL A 410 -19.44 -14.81 -0.26
C VAL A 410 -18.13 -15.59 -0.16
N GLU A 411 -18.21 -16.92 -0.05
CA GLU A 411 -17.06 -17.81 -0.03
C GLU A 411 -16.26 -17.77 -1.35
N ASP A 412 -16.89 -17.50 -2.49
CA ASP A 412 -16.17 -17.32 -3.75
C ASP A 412 -15.41 -15.99 -3.80
N VAL A 413 -15.93 -14.94 -3.14
CA VAL A 413 -15.21 -13.67 -2.97
C VAL A 413 -14.05 -13.84 -1.99
N GLU A 414 -14.20 -14.60 -0.91
CA GLU A 414 -13.09 -14.94 -0.01
C GLU A 414 -11.98 -15.70 -0.76
N LYS A 415 -12.34 -16.65 -1.64
CA LYS A 415 -11.34 -17.30 -2.53
C LYS A 415 -10.68 -16.31 -3.48
N LEU A 416 -11.41 -15.32 -3.99
CA LEU A 416 -10.84 -14.26 -4.83
C LEU A 416 -9.83 -13.41 -4.07
N ILE A 417 -10.13 -13.05 -2.81
CA ILE A 417 -9.20 -12.36 -1.91
C ILE A 417 -7.94 -13.20 -1.74
N ASP A 418 -8.10 -14.48 -1.39
CA ASP A 418 -6.98 -15.41 -1.19
C ASP A 418 -6.10 -15.55 -2.44
N GLU A 419 -6.68 -15.73 -3.63
CA GLU A 419 -5.92 -15.86 -4.87
C GLU A 419 -5.16 -14.58 -5.26
N CYS A 420 -5.74 -13.41 -4.99
CA CYS A 420 -5.04 -12.13 -5.13
C CYS A 420 -3.87 -12.04 -4.15
N HIS A 421 -4.13 -12.26 -2.85
CA HIS A 421 -3.13 -12.10 -1.78
C HIS A 421 -1.97 -13.09 -1.91
N GLN A 422 -2.22 -14.34 -2.33
CA GLN A 422 -1.18 -15.34 -2.61
C GLN A 422 -0.20 -14.90 -3.70
N ARG A 423 -0.61 -13.97 -4.59
CA ARG A 423 0.22 -13.38 -5.65
C ARG A 423 0.74 -11.99 -5.31
N GLY A 424 0.55 -11.53 -4.06
CA GLY A 424 0.90 -10.19 -3.63
C GLY A 424 0.05 -9.08 -4.25
N MET A 425 -1.09 -9.45 -4.86
CA MET A 425 -2.09 -8.51 -5.37
C MET A 425 -3.09 -8.14 -4.26
N LYS A 426 -3.87 -7.11 -4.54
CA LYS A 426 -4.89 -6.54 -3.65
C LYS A 426 -6.27 -6.62 -4.28
N LEU A 427 -7.32 -6.66 -3.46
CA LEU A 427 -8.71 -6.56 -3.92
C LEU A 427 -9.37 -5.34 -3.31
N ILE A 428 -9.97 -4.49 -4.14
CA ILE A 428 -10.88 -3.43 -3.70
C ILE A 428 -12.27 -3.68 -4.28
N LEU A 429 -13.30 -3.33 -3.52
CA LEU A 429 -14.70 -3.48 -3.91
C LEU A 429 -15.33 -2.12 -4.23
N ASP A 430 -16.38 -2.11 -5.04
CA ASP A 430 -17.24 -0.93 -5.17
C ASP A 430 -18.07 -0.70 -3.89
N LEU A 431 -18.10 0.52 -3.38
CA LEU A 431 -18.89 0.93 -2.21
C LEU A 431 -20.00 1.87 -2.68
N VAL A 432 -21.19 1.31 -2.92
CA VAL A 432 -22.37 2.04 -3.42
C VAL A 432 -23.33 2.36 -2.28
N VAL A 433 -23.15 3.54 -1.69
CA VAL A 433 -23.80 3.91 -0.42
C VAL A 433 -24.51 5.26 -0.48
N ASN A 434 -24.66 5.85 -1.67
CA ASN A 434 -25.57 6.98 -1.86
C ASN A 434 -27.05 6.54 -1.83
N HIS A 435 -27.33 5.34 -2.33
CA HIS A 435 -28.65 4.73 -2.47
C HIS A 435 -28.55 3.22 -2.24
N THR A 436 -29.70 2.58 -2.02
CA THR A 436 -29.87 1.12 -2.13
C THR A 436 -30.85 0.81 -3.26
N SER A 437 -31.10 -0.46 -3.55
CA SER A 437 -32.31 -0.89 -4.26
C SER A 437 -33.57 -0.57 -3.45
N ASP A 438 -34.71 -0.35 -4.12
CA ASP A 438 -36.03 -0.34 -3.50
C ASP A 438 -36.48 -1.73 -3.02
N GLU A 439 -35.76 -2.77 -3.43
CA GLU A 439 -35.89 -4.12 -2.88
C GLU A 439 -35.09 -4.37 -1.60
N HIS A 440 -34.23 -3.44 -1.19
CA HIS A 440 -33.47 -3.56 0.04
C HIS A 440 -34.40 -3.63 1.26
N ALA A 441 -34.06 -4.46 2.26
CA ALA A 441 -34.88 -4.63 3.46
C ALA A 441 -35.17 -3.28 4.16
N TRP A 442 -34.16 -2.40 4.20
CA TRP A 442 -34.28 -1.05 4.73
C TRP A 442 -35.36 -0.22 4.02
N PHE A 443 -35.41 -0.24 2.69
CA PHE A 443 -36.43 0.51 1.95
C PHE A 443 -37.81 -0.14 2.07
N LYS A 444 -37.90 -1.47 2.01
CA LYS A 444 -39.15 -2.22 2.23
C LYS A 444 -39.78 -1.90 3.59
N GLU A 445 -38.98 -1.80 4.64
CA GLU A 445 -39.42 -1.32 5.96
C GLU A 445 -39.80 0.16 5.94
N SER A 446 -38.95 1.03 5.38
CA SER A 446 -39.19 2.48 5.30
C SER A 446 -40.48 2.85 4.57
N ARG A 447 -40.82 2.12 3.50
CA ARG A 447 -42.04 2.34 2.70
C ARG A 447 -43.29 1.68 3.31
N SER A 448 -43.15 0.83 4.32
CA SER A 448 -44.28 0.06 4.88
C SER A 448 -45.34 0.95 5.54
N CYS A 449 -44.91 2.00 6.25
CA CYS A 449 -45.77 3.00 6.89
C CYS A 449 -44.95 4.23 7.31
N ARG A 450 -45.64 5.36 7.51
CA ARG A 450 -45.01 6.66 7.83
C ARG A 450 -44.37 6.72 9.23
N ASN A 451 -44.66 5.76 10.10
CA ASN A 451 -44.17 5.69 11.48
C ASN A 451 -43.20 4.52 11.72
N ASN A 452 -42.72 3.86 10.66
CA ASN A 452 -41.69 2.84 10.78
C ASN A 452 -40.36 3.45 11.26
N GLU A 453 -39.57 2.70 12.05
CA GLU A 453 -38.29 3.17 12.59
C GLU A 453 -37.25 3.53 11.50
N LYS A 454 -37.34 2.88 10.32
CA LYS A 454 -36.51 3.16 9.15
C LYS A 454 -37.13 4.18 8.19
N ARG A 455 -38.22 4.88 8.57
CA ARG A 455 -38.86 5.88 7.71
C ARG A 455 -37.84 6.94 7.26
N ASP A 456 -37.09 7.48 8.23
CA ASP A 456 -36.12 8.55 7.99
C ASP A 456 -34.74 8.05 7.50
N TRP A 457 -34.63 6.78 7.10
CA TRP A 457 -33.42 6.27 6.43
C TRP A 457 -33.38 6.66 4.95
N TYR A 458 -34.49 7.14 4.41
CA TYR A 458 -34.63 7.65 3.03
C TYR A 458 -35.34 9.00 3.05
N PHE A 459 -35.28 9.74 1.95
CA PHE A 459 -35.96 11.04 1.84
C PHE A 459 -37.40 10.87 1.36
N TRP A 460 -38.36 11.10 2.26
CA TRP A 460 -39.80 11.10 1.97
C TRP A 460 -40.39 12.51 2.06
N ARG A 461 -41.20 12.92 1.08
CA ARG A 461 -41.84 14.25 1.07
C ARG A 461 -43.27 14.20 0.53
N PRO A 462 -44.20 14.99 1.08
CA PRO A 462 -45.55 15.09 0.53
C PRO A 462 -45.54 15.71 -0.87
N ALA A 463 -46.62 15.49 -1.62
CA ALA A 463 -46.83 16.15 -2.89
C ALA A 463 -46.98 17.67 -2.73
N ARG A 464 -46.52 18.40 -3.76
CA ARG A 464 -47.00 19.75 -4.05
C ARG A 464 -48.23 19.65 -4.97
N TYR A 465 -48.97 20.74 -5.12
CA TYR A 465 -50.13 20.79 -6.01
C TYR A 465 -50.08 22.07 -6.84
N ASP A 466 -50.41 21.97 -8.13
CA ASP A 466 -50.61 23.14 -8.98
C ASP A 466 -51.99 23.79 -8.73
N GLU A 467 -52.25 24.93 -9.39
CA GLU A 467 -53.53 25.65 -9.26
C GLU A 467 -54.74 24.82 -9.72
N GLN A 468 -54.52 23.79 -10.54
CA GLN A 468 -55.54 22.88 -11.05
C GLN A 468 -55.74 21.65 -10.15
N GLY A 469 -54.97 21.54 -9.06
CA GLY A 469 -55.02 20.42 -8.12
C GLY A 469 -54.28 19.17 -8.59
N ASN A 470 -53.47 19.26 -9.65
CA ASN A 470 -52.64 18.13 -10.08
C ASN A 470 -51.45 17.94 -9.13
N ARG A 471 -51.11 16.69 -8.89
CA ARG A 471 -50.00 16.29 -8.03
C ARG A 471 -48.66 16.64 -8.69
N LEU A 472 -47.81 17.37 -7.97
CA LEU A 472 -46.46 17.74 -8.37
C LEU A 472 -45.43 17.13 -7.42
N PRO A 473 -44.23 16.78 -7.93
CA PRO A 473 -43.13 16.34 -7.09
C PRO A 473 -42.64 17.47 -6.15
N PRO A 474 -41.97 17.12 -5.04
CA PRO A 474 -41.45 18.09 -4.05
C PRO A 474 -40.52 19.15 -4.65
N THR A 475 -39.75 18.79 -5.68
CA THR A 475 -38.88 19.71 -6.43
C THR A 475 -38.92 19.40 -7.92
N ASN A 476 -38.44 20.33 -8.73
CA ASN A 476 -38.31 20.21 -10.19
C ASN A 476 -36.99 19.54 -10.63
N TYR A 477 -36.36 18.68 -9.82
CA TYR A 477 -35.04 18.13 -10.15
C TYR A 477 -35.09 17.07 -11.25
N ARG A 478 -34.10 17.12 -12.15
CA ARG A 478 -33.82 16.11 -13.18
C ARG A 478 -32.85 15.04 -12.66
N GLY A 479 -33.20 13.77 -12.83
CA GLY A 479 -32.35 12.63 -12.52
C GLY A 479 -31.32 12.31 -13.62
N TYR A 480 -30.32 11.51 -13.26
CA TYR A 480 -29.21 11.15 -14.16
C TYR A 480 -29.65 10.27 -15.35
N PHE A 481 -30.69 9.44 -15.19
CA PHE A 481 -31.20 8.55 -16.25
C PHE A 481 -32.41 9.12 -16.99
N ALA A 482 -32.50 10.46 -17.04
CA ALA A 482 -33.66 11.25 -17.47
C ALA A 482 -34.90 11.10 -16.56
N GLY A 483 -35.80 12.10 -16.61
CA GLY A 483 -36.99 12.14 -15.75
C GLY A 483 -36.78 12.82 -14.40
N SER A 484 -37.81 12.77 -13.55
CA SER A 484 -37.79 13.39 -12.21
C SER A 484 -37.01 12.54 -11.22
N THR A 485 -36.42 13.19 -10.21
CA THR A 485 -35.78 12.49 -9.07
C THR A 485 -36.77 12.04 -7.99
N TRP A 486 -38.07 12.14 -8.22
CA TRP A 486 -39.09 11.81 -7.23
C TRP A 486 -40.12 10.84 -7.78
N THR A 487 -40.32 9.73 -7.07
CA THR A 487 -41.35 8.74 -7.39
C THR A 487 -42.41 8.70 -6.30
N TRP A 488 -43.68 8.68 -6.71
CA TRP A 488 -44.83 8.63 -5.80
C TRP A 488 -45.07 7.21 -5.30
N ASP A 489 -45.19 7.06 -3.98
CA ASP A 489 -45.59 5.81 -3.34
C ASP A 489 -47.07 5.87 -2.95
N GLU A 490 -47.90 5.04 -3.59
CA GLU A 490 -49.33 5.03 -3.32
C GLU A 490 -49.68 4.53 -1.91
N GLN A 491 -48.82 3.70 -1.29
CA GLN A 491 -49.07 3.15 0.04
C GLN A 491 -48.99 4.23 1.13
N THR A 492 -47.96 5.06 1.07
CA THR A 492 -47.73 6.11 2.07
C THR A 492 -48.16 7.49 1.59
N GLN A 493 -48.63 7.65 0.34
CA GLN A 493 -49.08 8.92 -0.24
C GLN A 493 -48.03 10.04 -0.08
N GLU A 494 -46.76 9.69 -0.34
CA GLU A 494 -45.60 10.59 -0.34
C GLU A 494 -44.67 10.22 -1.51
N TYR A 495 -43.83 11.16 -1.91
CA TYR A 495 -42.73 10.93 -2.83
C TYR A 495 -41.48 10.47 -2.09
N TYR A 496 -40.68 9.59 -2.69
CA TYR A 496 -39.31 9.31 -2.26
C TYR A 496 -38.29 9.80 -3.28
N LEU A 497 -37.12 10.24 -2.79
CA LEU A 497 -36.03 10.75 -3.63
C LEU A 497 -35.23 9.59 -4.23
N HIS A 498 -34.88 9.72 -5.51
CA HIS A 498 -33.91 8.89 -6.21
C HIS A 498 -33.17 9.75 -7.25
N LEU A 499 -31.85 9.88 -7.14
CA LEU A 499 -31.07 10.66 -8.12
C LEU A 499 -30.87 9.91 -9.45
N TYR A 500 -31.00 8.57 -9.40
CA TYR A 500 -30.79 7.64 -10.50
C TYR A 500 -32.12 6.98 -10.92
N ALA A 501 -32.15 5.65 -11.12
CA ALA A 501 -33.37 4.91 -11.38
C ALA A 501 -34.37 5.05 -10.22
N LYS A 502 -35.67 4.89 -10.48
CA LYS A 502 -36.68 4.92 -9.43
C LYS A 502 -36.52 3.75 -8.44
N GLU A 503 -35.84 2.69 -8.86
CA GLU A 503 -35.45 1.54 -8.06
C GLU A 503 -34.20 1.80 -7.21
N GLN A 504 -33.60 3.00 -7.26
CA GLN A 504 -32.43 3.42 -6.47
C GLN A 504 -32.77 4.55 -5.48
N PRO A 505 -33.62 4.32 -4.46
CA PRO A 505 -33.95 5.33 -3.46
C PRO A 505 -32.72 5.79 -2.66
N ASP A 506 -32.55 7.10 -2.56
CA ASP A 506 -31.41 7.73 -1.89
C ASP A 506 -31.45 7.56 -0.37
N LEU A 507 -30.33 7.10 0.20
CA LEU A 507 -30.12 6.99 1.63
C LEU A 507 -29.97 8.38 2.25
N ASN A 508 -30.61 8.56 3.41
CA ASN A 508 -30.53 9.78 4.19
C ASN A 508 -29.33 9.74 5.16
N TRP A 509 -28.20 10.28 4.71
CA TRP A 509 -26.98 10.35 5.50
C TRP A 509 -27.06 11.29 6.71
N ASP A 510 -28.05 12.19 6.81
CA ASP A 510 -28.23 12.99 8.02
C ASP A 510 -28.64 12.13 9.22
N ASN A 511 -29.23 10.95 8.97
CA ASN A 511 -29.61 9.99 10.00
C ASN A 511 -28.39 9.16 10.44
N ARG A 512 -28.00 9.30 11.71
CA ARG A 512 -26.85 8.58 12.29
C ARG A 512 -27.04 7.07 12.27
N ALA A 513 -28.25 6.56 12.52
CA ALA A 513 -28.51 5.12 12.49
C ALA A 513 -28.32 4.54 11.07
N THR A 514 -28.67 5.31 10.04
CA THR A 514 -28.41 4.94 8.64
C THR A 514 -26.90 4.86 8.38
N ARG A 515 -26.11 5.86 8.80
CA ARG A 515 -24.63 5.83 8.63
C ARG A 515 -23.98 4.65 9.36
N GLU A 516 -24.40 4.38 10.60
CA GLU A 516 -23.89 3.22 11.35
C GLU A 516 -24.23 1.88 10.68
N ALA A 517 -25.44 1.75 10.12
CA ALA A 517 -25.85 0.57 9.36
C ALA A 517 -25.00 0.40 8.09
N ILE A 518 -24.72 1.49 7.36
CA ILE A 518 -23.81 1.50 6.20
C ILE A 518 -22.42 1.03 6.61
N TYR A 519 -21.85 1.60 7.68
CA TYR A 519 -20.50 1.24 8.14
C TYR A 519 -20.39 -0.23 8.53
N ASN A 520 -21.42 -0.81 9.15
CA ASN A 520 -21.42 -2.22 9.51
C ASN A 520 -21.57 -3.15 8.30
N SER A 521 -22.61 -2.90 7.48
CA SER A 521 -23.05 -3.83 6.45
C SER A 521 -22.23 -3.73 5.16
N ALA A 522 -21.89 -2.51 4.72
CA ALA A 522 -21.20 -2.28 3.45
C ALA A 522 -19.67 -2.14 3.58
N ILE A 523 -19.14 -1.84 4.78
CA ILE A 523 -17.71 -1.58 4.99
C ILE A 523 -17.07 -2.65 5.88
N ARG A 524 -17.43 -2.70 7.17
CA ARG A 524 -16.78 -3.59 8.16
C ARG A 524 -16.92 -5.05 7.79
N PHE A 525 -18.10 -5.49 7.34
CA PHE A 525 -18.32 -6.88 6.88
C PHE A 525 -17.27 -7.35 5.86
N TRP A 526 -16.93 -6.50 4.88
CA TRP A 526 -15.97 -6.84 3.83
C TRP A 526 -14.50 -6.63 4.25
N LEU A 527 -14.22 -5.61 5.06
CA LEU A 527 -12.88 -5.43 5.63
C LEU A 527 -12.50 -6.56 6.60
N ASP A 528 -13.46 -7.07 7.39
CA ASP A 528 -13.29 -8.23 8.26
C ASP A 528 -12.92 -9.51 7.48
N LYS A 529 -13.29 -9.57 6.19
CA LYS A 529 -12.94 -10.67 5.28
C LYS A 529 -11.60 -10.49 4.56
N GLY A 530 -10.95 -9.33 4.71
CA GLY A 530 -9.63 -9.06 4.15
C GLY A 530 -9.60 -8.27 2.84
N VAL A 531 -10.69 -7.59 2.48
CA VAL A 531 -10.67 -6.60 1.38
C VAL A 531 -9.71 -5.46 1.71
N ASP A 532 -8.95 -4.97 0.72
CA ASP A 532 -7.87 -4.00 0.92
C ASP A 532 -8.31 -2.53 0.72
N GLY A 533 -9.56 -2.31 0.33
CA GLY A 533 -10.05 -0.97 -0.02
C GLY A 533 -11.37 -0.92 -0.75
N PHE A 534 -11.77 0.30 -1.08
CA PHE A 534 -13.01 0.58 -1.78
C PHE A 534 -12.83 1.60 -2.90
N ARG A 535 -13.46 1.35 -4.05
CA ARG A 535 -13.86 2.43 -4.95
C ARG A 535 -15.20 2.95 -4.45
N VAL A 536 -15.26 4.23 -4.09
CA VAL A 536 -16.43 4.82 -3.43
C VAL A 536 -17.31 5.50 -4.47
N ASP A 537 -18.47 4.90 -4.75
CA ASP A 537 -19.40 5.38 -5.75
C ASP A 537 -19.99 6.73 -5.35
N THR A 538 -20.06 7.64 -6.33
CA THR A 538 -20.76 8.92 -6.23
C THR A 538 -20.48 9.68 -4.93
N VAL A 539 -19.20 9.68 -4.54
CA VAL A 539 -18.75 9.95 -3.17
C VAL A 539 -19.15 11.32 -2.64
N ASN A 540 -19.45 12.27 -3.52
CA ASN A 540 -19.83 13.62 -3.14
C ASN A 540 -21.33 13.89 -3.10
N LYS A 541 -22.19 12.87 -3.18
CA LYS A 541 -23.64 13.04 -3.26
C LYS A 541 -24.38 12.70 -1.96
N TYR A 542 -23.67 12.33 -0.90
CA TYR A 542 -24.29 11.85 0.34
C TYR A 542 -25.01 12.97 1.13
N SER A 543 -24.45 14.18 1.12
CA SER A 543 -25.02 15.33 1.80
C SER A 543 -25.98 16.08 0.87
N LYS A 544 -27.29 16.00 1.13
CA LYS A 544 -28.31 16.71 0.35
C LYS A 544 -28.64 18.06 0.98
N ARG A 545 -29.14 19.00 0.17
CA ARG A 545 -29.87 20.17 0.66
C ARG A 545 -31.26 19.77 1.15
N THR A 546 -31.49 19.88 2.45
CA THR A 546 -32.74 19.42 3.09
C THR A 546 -33.88 20.44 3.06
N ASP A 547 -33.62 21.66 2.63
CA ASP A 547 -34.62 22.70 2.37
C ASP A 547 -35.33 22.50 1.01
N PHE A 548 -34.81 21.60 0.16
CA PHE A 548 -35.40 21.19 -1.12
C PHE A 548 -35.91 22.36 -1.99
N PRO A 549 -35.08 23.38 -2.30
CA PRO A 549 -35.49 24.46 -3.18
C PRO A 549 -35.61 23.96 -4.62
N ASP A 550 -36.54 24.49 -5.43
CA ASP A 550 -36.50 24.22 -6.86
C ASP A 550 -35.18 24.70 -7.49
N ALA A 551 -34.68 23.94 -8.45
CA ALA A 551 -33.53 24.31 -9.26
C ALA A 551 -33.91 25.43 -10.25
N PRO A 552 -32.95 26.30 -10.62
CA PRO A 552 -33.18 27.35 -11.59
C PRO A 552 -33.71 26.81 -12.92
N VAL A 553 -34.67 27.51 -13.52
CA VAL A 553 -35.18 27.15 -14.85
C VAL A 553 -34.16 27.55 -15.92
N THR A 554 -33.42 26.58 -16.43
CA THR A 554 -32.44 26.74 -17.51
C THR A 554 -32.96 26.30 -18.87
N ASP A 555 -33.85 25.30 -18.90
CA ASP A 555 -34.62 24.94 -20.10
C ASP A 555 -36.11 25.23 -19.88
N PRO A 556 -36.68 26.24 -20.56
CA PRO A 556 -38.10 26.57 -20.43
C PRO A 556 -39.04 25.53 -21.08
N LYS A 557 -38.51 24.54 -21.84
CA LYS A 557 -39.32 23.48 -22.46
C LYS A 557 -39.51 22.27 -21.55
N SER A 558 -38.73 22.14 -20.49
CA SER A 558 -38.80 21.05 -19.53
C SER A 558 -39.28 21.56 -18.17
N TYR A 559 -40.12 20.78 -17.48
CA TYR A 559 -40.41 21.05 -16.06
C TYR A 559 -39.21 20.69 -15.18
N ILE A 560 -38.56 19.56 -15.48
CA ILE A 560 -37.40 19.07 -14.74
C ILE A 560 -36.13 19.79 -15.17
N GLN A 561 -35.31 20.21 -14.21
CA GLN A 561 -34.12 21.02 -14.41
C GLN A 561 -32.88 20.34 -13.82
N PRO A 562 -31.69 20.50 -14.42
CA PRO A 562 -30.43 20.10 -13.80
C PRO A 562 -30.30 20.74 -12.42
N ALA A 563 -29.92 19.95 -11.42
CA ALA A 563 -29.92 20.37 -10.02
C ALA A 563 -28.71 19.81 -9.25
N VAL A 564 -27.59 19.59 -9.94
CA VAL A 564 -26.42 18.91 -9.38
C VAL A 564 -25.87 19.58 -8.12
N GLU A 565 -26.02 20.90 -8.02
CA GLU A 565 -25.64 21.72 -6.85
C GLU A 565 -26.47 21.45 -5.59
N MET A 566 -27.59 20.71 -5.71
CA MET A 566 -28.46 20.39 -4.58
C MET A 566 -27.94 19.20 -3.77
N TRP A 567 -27.00 18.41 -4.31
CA TRP A 567 -26.43 17.22 -3.67
C TRP A 567 -24.93 17.06 -3.85
N CYS A 568 -24.33 17.49 -4.97
CA CYS A 568 -22.88 17.40 -5.17
C CYS A 568 -22.15 18.36 -4.22
N ASN A 569 -21.16 17.83 -3.49
CA ASN A 569 -20.35 18.57 -2.52
C ASN A 569 -21.22 19.27 -1.46
N GLY A 570 -22.29 18.61 -1.02
CA GLY A 570 -23.22 19.18 -0.06
C GLY A 570 -22.59 19.55 1.29
N PRO A 571 -23.32 20.31 2.13
CA PRO A 571 -22.76 21.04 3.26
C PRO A 571 -22.05 20.19 4.32
N ARG A 572 -22.39 18.90 4.44
CA ARG A 572 -21.85 17.97 5.43
C ARG A 572 -21.00 16.87 4.82
N ILE A 573 -20.65 16.96 3.54
CA ILE A 573 -19.97 15.87 2.84
C ILE A 573 -18.62 15.50 3.48
N HIS A 574 -17.80 16.51 3.81
CA HIS A 574 -16.50 16.30 4.45
C HIS A 574 -16.64 15.80 5.89
N GLU A 575 -17.71 16.19 6.60
CA GLU A 575 -18.04 15.65 7.93
C GLU A 575 -18.31 14.14 7.84
N PHE A 576 -19.16 13.71 6.90
CA PHE A 576 -19.50 12.31 6.72
C PHE A 576 -18.32 11.45 6.26
N LEU A 577 -17.48 11.96 5.36
CA LEU A 577 -16.30 11.23 4.90
C LEU A 577 -15.23 11.13 5.99
N ARG A 578 -15.07 12.17 6.82
CA ARG A 578 -14.16 12.12 7.97
C ARG A 578 -14.65 11.13 9.02
N GLU A 579 -15.96 11.13 9.31
CA GLU A 579 -16.60 10.16 10.20
C GLU A 579 -16.41 8.72 9.68
N MET A 580 -16.66 8.48 8.39
CA MET A 580 -16.43 7.19 7.74
C MET A 580 -14.97 6.75 7.86
N TYR A 581 -14.02 7.66 7.65
CA TYR A 581 -12.60 7.35 7.82
C TYR A 581 -12.28 6.96 9.26
N ASP A 582 -12.61 7.81 10.24
CA ASP A 582 -12.23 7.62 11.63
C ASP A 582 -12.90 6.38 12.25
N GLU A 583 -14.17 6.11 11.91
CA GLU A 583 -14.95 5.04 12.55
C GLU A 583 -14.91 3.70 11.81
N ALA A 584 -14.78 3.69 10.48
CA ALA A 584 -14.95 2.47 9.68
C ALA A 584 -13.68 2.06 8.92
N LEU A 585 -12.80 2.99 8.54
CA LEU A 585 -11.61 2.68 7.73
C LEU A 585 -10.32 2.62 8.56
N ALA A 586 -10.06 3.66 9.36
CA ALA A 586 -8.84 3.80 10.17
C ALA A 586 -8.56 2.61 11.11
N PRO A 587 -9.56 1.94 11.72
CA PRO A 587 -9.33 0.75 12.55
C PRO A 587 -8.66 -0.41 11.80
N TYR A 588 -8.82 -0.48 10.47
CA TYR A 588 -8.26 -1.53 9.62
C TYR A 588 -6.87 -1.19 9.05
N GLY A 589 -6.36 0.02 9.29
CA GLY A 589 -5.03 0.46 8.86
C GLY A 589 -5.03 1.11 7.48
N ASP A 590 -4.14 0.65 6.58
CA ASP A 590 -3.88 1.29 5.28
C ASP A 590 -4.85 0.78 4.20
N VAL A 591 -6.13 1.17 4.36
CA VAL A 591 -7.23 0.87 3.45
C VAL A 591 -7.23 1.88 2.29
N MET A 592 -7.12 1.40 1.07
CA MET A 592 -7.16 2.26 -0.13
C MET A 592 -8.60 2.73 -0.39
N THR A 593 -8.82 4.03 -0.56
CA THR A 593 -10.11 4.56 -1.04
C THR A 593 -9.95 5.47 -2.26
N VAL A 594 -10.69 5.17 -3.31
CA VAL A 594 -10.78 6.01 -4.51
C VAL A 594 -12.21 6.45 -4.74
N GLY A 595 -12.50 7.73 -4.53
CA GLY A 595 -13.85 8.26 -4.71
C GLY A 595 -14.16 8.62 -6.16
N GLU A 596 -15.36 8.31 -6.65
CA GLU A 596 -15.86 8.85 -7.90
C GLU A 596 -16.41 10.27 -7.67
N LEU A 597 -15.65 11.28 -8.08
CA LEU A 597 -15.92 12.68 -7.76
C LEU A 597 -16.43 13.45 -8.99
N ALA A 598 -17.74 13.46 -9.18
CA ALA A 598 -18.39 14.22 -10.26
C ALA A 598 -18.51 15.71 -9.91
N ASN A 599 -18.54 16.59 -10.91
CA ASN A 599 -18.90 18.02 -10.75
C ASN A 599 -18.07 18.80 -9.70
N THR A 600 -16.77 18.49 -9.56
CA THR A 600 -15.84 19.22 -8.66
C THR A 600 -14.64 19.73 -9.46
N PRO A 601 -14.82 20.81 -10.25
CA PRO A 601 -13.85 21.20 -11.27
C PRO A 601 -12.59 21.90 -10.74
N ASP A 602 -12.65 22.49 -9.54
CA ASP A 602 -11.53 23.22 -8.91
C ASP A 602 -10.65 22.24 -8.09
N PRO A 603 -9.35 22.13 -8.40
CA PRO A 603 -8.43 21.30 -7.64
C PRO A 603 -8.37 21.61 -6.13
N LYS A 604 -8.65 22.85 -5.71
CA LYS A 604 -8.69 23.21 -4.28
C LYS A 604 -9.79 22.48 -3.53
N ASP A 605 -10.95 22.31 -4.16
CA ASP A 605 -12.07 21.59 -3.57
C ASP A 605 -11.78 20.09 -3.54
N VAL A 606 -11.15 19.57 -4.60
CA VAL A 606 -10.69 18.16 -4.64
C VAL A 606 -9.67 17.87 -3.53
N LEU A 607 -8.74 18.79 -3.25
CA LEU A 607 -7.74 18.61 -2.20
C LEU A 607 -8.37 18.40 -0.81
N GLN A 608 -9.57 18.94 -0.56
CA GLN A 608 -10.29 18.69 0.70
C GLN A 608 -10.74 17.24 0.84
N TYR A 609 -10.92 16.50 -0.26
CA TYR A 609 -11.25 15.07 -0.26
C TYR A 609 -10.02 14.17 -0.10
N VAL A 610 -8.90 14.53 -0.75
CA VAL A 610 -7.75 13.62 -0.94
C VAL A 610 -6.47 14.03 -0.23
N GLY A 611 -6.44 15.20 0.42
CA GLY A 611 -5.29 15.62 1.21
C GLY A 611 -5.04 14.61 2.33
N ALA A 612 -3.81 14.11 2.46
CA ALA A 612 -3.48 13.13 3.49
C ALA A 612 -3.83 13.62 4.91
N SER A 613 -3.64 14.91 5.17
CA SER A 613 -4.05 15.57 6.44
C SER A 613 -5.57 15.66 6.61
N ALA A 614 -6.33 15.63 5.52
CA ALA A 614 -7.78 15.68 5.50
C ALA A 614 -8.44 14.34 5.84
N LYS A 615 -7.68 13.23 5.97
CA LYS A 615 -8.13 11.93 6.50
C LYS A 615 -9.55 11.54 6.04
N GLN A 616 -9.74 11.54 4.73
CA GLN A 616 -11.00 11.20 4.08
C GLN A 616 -10.73 10.10 3.06
N LEU A 617 -10.38 10.46 1.83
CA LEU A 617 -10.10 9.51 0.75
C LEU A 617 -8.61 9.46 0.41
N SER A 618 -8.13 8.34 -0.11
CA SER A 618 -6.74 8.24 -0.61
C SER A 618 -6.56 9.02 -1.92
N MET A 619 -7.55 8.97 -2.80
CA MET A 619 -7.57 9.64 -4.11
C MET A 619 -9.00 9.76 -4.65
N VAL A 620 -9.19 10.41 -5.79
CA VAL A 620 -10.48 10.44 -6.50
C VAL A 620 -10.31 10.33 -8.01
N PHE A 621 -11.33 9.81 -8.68
CA PHE A 621 -11.50 9.95 -10.12
C PHE A 621 -12.07 11.32 -10.45
N HIS A 622 -11.31 12.07 -11.24
CA HIS A 622 -11.79 13.28 -11.90
C HIS A 622 -12.42 12.90 -13.23
N LEU A 623 -13.75 12.94 -13.31
CA LEU A 623 -14.50 12.42 -14.48
C LEU A 623 -14.41 13.30 -15.74
N ASP A 624 -13.69 14.42 -15.67
CA ASP A 624 -13.55 15.40 -16.76
C ASP A 624 -13.12 14.77 -18.10
N ILE A 625 -12.19 13.80 -18.07
CA ILE A 625 -11.73 13.13 -19.30
C ILE A 625 -12.85 12.30 -19.93
N GLY A 626 -13.70 11.70 -19.10
CA GLY A 626 -14.88 10.96 -19.53
C GLY A 626 -15.94 11.87 -20.14
N HIS A 627 -15.98 13.16 -19.79
CA HIS A 627 -16.93 14.13 -20.34
C HIS A 627 -16.54 14.71 -21.70
N ILE A 628 -15.31 14.46 -22.19
CA ILE A 628 -14.87 14.97 -23.51
C ILE A 628 -15.80 14.44 -24.61
N GLY A 629 -16.38 15.37 -25.37
CA GLY A 629 -17.32 15.09 -26.45
C GLY A 629 -18.77 14.83 -26.02
N MET A 630 -19.09 14.88 -24.72
CA MET A 630 -20.48 14.94 -24.26
C MET A 630 -21.09 16.32 -24.54
N GLY A 631 -22.43 16.42 -24.54
CA GLY A 631 -23.11 17.71 -24.65
C GLY A 631 -22.90 18.61 -23.44
N SER A 632 -23.20 19.90 -23.59
CA SER A 632 -22.92 20.96 -22.61
C SER A 632 -23.84 20.96 -21.38
N SER A 633 -24.85 20.09 -21.35
CA SER A 633 -25.82 19.98 -20.27
C SER A 633 -26.12 18.52 -19.95
N LEU A 634 -26.65 18.26 -18.76
CA LEU A 634 -27.12 16.91 -18.41
C LEU A 634 -28.18 16.42 -19.40
N GLU A 635 -29.05 17.30 -19.90
CA GLU A 635 -30.09 16.94 -20.88
C GLU A 635 -29.50 16.54 -22.25
N ASP A 636 -28.38 17.13 -22.63
CA ASP A 636 -27.72 16.90 -23.90
C ASP A 636 -26.54 15.94 -23.79
N LYS A 637 -26.42 15.16 -22.70
CA LYS A 637 -25.28 14.25 -22.46
C LYS A 637 -24.84 13.45 -23.71
N TYR A 638 -25.82 12.85 -24.41
CA TYR A 638 -25.60 12.06 -25.64
C TYR A 638 -25.76 12.86 -26.94
N ILE A 639 -25.71 14.18 -26.90
CA ILE A 639 -25.56 15.01 -28.10
C ILE A 639 -24.05 15.27 -28.28
N PHE A 640 -23.41 14.39 -29.07
CA PHE A 640 -21.97 14.41 -29.25
C PHE A 640 -21.46 15.78 -29.75
N GLN A 641 -20.43 16.29 -29.10
CA GLN A 641 -19.73 17.52 -29.47
C GLN A 641 -18.35 17.18 -30.03
N GLN A 642 -17.97 17.83 -31.12
CA GLN A 642 -16.59 17.79 -31.55
C GLN A 642 -15.71 18.54 -30.54
N TRP A 643 -14.56 17.96 -30.23
CA TRP A 643 -13.63 18.46 -29.23
C TRP A 643 -12.24 18.64 -29.85
N LYS A 644 -11.43 19.50 -29.24
CA LYS A 644 -10.05 19.76 -29.64
C LYS A 644 -9.08 19.07 -28.68
N LEU A 645 -7.91 18.67 -29.18
CA LEU A 645 -6.87 18.05 -28.34
C LEU A 645 -6.44 18.95 -27.17
N THR A 646 -6.49 20.27 -27.32
CA THR A 646 -6.25 21.24 -26.24
C THR A 646 -7.17 21.05 -25.04
N GLU A 647 -8.40 20.55 -25.22
CA GLU A 647 -9.32 20.24 -24.10
C GLU A 647 -8.78 19.08 -23.26
N MET A 648 -8.32 18.00 -23.91
CA MET A 648 -7.67 16.88 -23.23
C MET A 648 -6.37 17.33 -22.55
N LYS A 649 -5.54 18.13 -23.23
CA LYS A 649 -4.30 18.67 -22.64
C LYS A 649 -4.56 19.51 -21.40
N ALA A 650 -5.60 20.34 -21.43
CA ALA A 650 -5.99 21.17 -20.28
C ALA A 650 -6.45 20.29 -19.10
N ILE A 651 -7.29 19.28 -19.35
CA ILE A 651 -7.78 18.36 -18.32
C ILE A 651 -6.62 17.56 -17.71
N VAL A 652 -5.80 16.92 -18.56
CA VAL A 652 -4.65 16.13 -18.12
C VAL A 652 -3.65 17.03 -17.40
N GLY A 653 -3.26 18.18 -17.98
CA GLY A 653 -2.34 19.13 -17.35
C GLY A 653 -2.81 19.60 -15.97
N LYS A 654 -4.10 19.93 -15.82
CA LYS A 654 -4.69 20.32 -14.53
C LYS A 654 -4.57 19.22 -13.48
N TRP A 655 -5.03 17.99 -13.78
CA TRP A 655 -5.08 16.91 -12.80
C TRP A 655 -3.76 16.20 -12.55
N GLN A 656 -2.78 16.38 -13.44
CA GLN A 656 -1.45 15.79 -13.30
C GLN A 656 -0.49 16.72 -12.56
N SER A 657 -0.73 18.04 -12.55
CA SER A 657 0.07 19.03 -11.82
C SER A 657 -0.48 19.36 -10.42
N PHE A 658 -1.75 19.09 -10.10
CA PHE A 658 -2.32 19.52 -8.81
C PHE A 658 -1.65 18.89 -7.57
N VAL A 659 -1.02 17.73 -7.73
CA VAL A 659 -0.30 17.07 -6.62
C VAL A 659 1.01 17.79 -6.26
N GLU A 660 1.51 18.67 -7.13
CA GLU A 660 2.74 19.42 -6.89
C GLU A 660 2.56 20.41 -5.74
N GLY A 661 3.36 20.27 -4.69
CA GLY A 661 3.29 21.13 -3.51
C GLY A 661 2.08 20.89 -2.61
N THR A 662 1.36 19.78 -2.79
CA THR A 662 0.23 19.39 -1.94
C THR A 662 0.47 18.02 -1.29
N ASP A 663 -0.36 17.67 -0.30
CA ASP A 663 -0.38 16.34 0.32
C ASP A 663 -1.48 15.43 -0.28
N GLY A 664 -2.04 15.80 -1.44
CA GLY A 664 -3.04 15.05 -2.17
C GLY A 664 -2.47 13.99 -3.12
N TRP A 665 -3.34 13.17 -3.70
CA TRP A 665 -2.96 12.19 -4.72
C TRP A 665 -3.96 12.11 -5.87
N THR A 666 -3.49 11.74 -7.07
CA THR A 666 -4.28 11.73 -8.30
C THR A 666 -4.35 10.34 -8.94
N THR A 667 -5.23 10.19 -9.93
CA THR A 667 -5.43 8.98 -10.72
C THR A 667 -5.08 9.22 -12.18
N ALA A 668 -4.66 8.18 -12.89
CA ALA A 668 -4.50 8.15 -14.33
C ALA A 668 -5.40 7.06 -14.94
N PHE A 669 -6.33 7.42 -15.82
CA PHE A 669 -7.24 6.49 -16.49
C PHE A 669 -7.85 7.12 -17.75
N CYS A 670 -8.37 6.27 -18.65
CA CYS A 670 -9.16 6.68 -19.81
C CYS A 670 -10.44 5.84 -19.99
N GLU A 671 -10.57 4.71 -19.30
CA GLU A 671 -11.70 3.79 -19.44
C GLU A 671 -12.20 3.36 -18.07
N ASN A 672 -13.49 3.07 -18.01
CA ASN A 672 -14.20 2.37 -16.94
C ASN A 672 -15.50 1.80 -17.53
N HIS A 673 -16.34 1.19 -16.71
CA HIS A 673 -17.62 0.61 -17.13
C HIS A 673 -18.73 1.62 -17.53
N ASP A 674 -18.46 2.93 -17.45
CA ASP A 674 -19.41 4.03 -17.72
C ASP A 674 -19.05 4.86 -18.97
N ASN A 675 -17.97 4.52 -19.67
CA ASN A 675 -17.47 5.32 -20.80
C ASN A 675 -17.24 4.46 -22.04
N GLY A 676 -17.44 5.04 -23.22
CA GLY A 676 -16.99 4.41 -24.47
C GLY A 676 -15.47 4.11 -24.48
N ARG A 677 -15.05 3.15 -25.30
CA ARG A 677 -13.66 2.67 -25.38
C ARG A 677 -12.71 3.78 -25.84
N SER A 678 -11.56 3.90 -25.18
CA SER A 678 -10.61 5.01 -25.39
C SER A 678 -10.07 5.06 -26.82
N VAL A 679 -9.88 3.89 -27.44
CA VAL A 679 -9.45 3.77 -28.84
C VAL A 679 -10.45 4.43 -29.80
N SER A 680 -11.75 4.17 -29.64
CA SER A 680 -12.81 4.76 -30.46
C SER A 680 -13.09 6.23 -30.12
N ARG A 681 -12.84 6.65 -28.87
CA ARG A 681 -13.11 8.02 -28.41
C ARG A 681 -11.99 9.02 -28.68
N PHE A 682 -10.74 8.59 -28.45
CA PHE A 682 -9.57 9.47 -28.40
C PHE A 682 -8.48 9.09 -29.41
N GLY A 683 -8.61 7.94 -30.06
CA GLY A 683 -7.70 7.46 -31.08
C GLY A 683 -8.40 7.21 -32.41
N SER A 684 -8.14 6.05 -33.00
CA SER A 684 -8.86 5.55 -34.17
C SER A 684 -9.05 4.06 -34.03
N ASP A 685 -10.27 3.59 -34.27
CA ASP A 685 -10.65 2.19 -34.35
C ASP A 685 -10.60 1.64 -35.79
N ASP A 686 -10.09 2.43 -36.74
CA ASP A 686 -9.82 1.95 -38.10
C ASP A 686 -8.82 0.79 -38.05
N PRO A 687 -9.04 -0.32 -38.77
CA PRO A 687 -8.18 -1.50 -38.70
C PRO A 687 -6.69 -1.21 -38.95
N GLY A 688 -6.37 -0.23 -39.79
CA GLY A 688 -5.00 0.18 -40.11
C GLY A 688 -4.27 0.94 -38.99
N PHE A 689 -5.01 1.53 -38.04
CA PHE A 689 -4.45 2.39 -36.98
C PHE A 689 -4.79 1.96 -35.56
N ARG A 690 -5.79 1.09 -35.36
CA ARG A 690 -6.28 0.63 -34.05
C ARG A 690 -5.17 0.25 -33.07
N GLU A 691 -4.21 -0.57 -33.48
CA GLU A 691 -3.14 -1.00 -32.58
C GLU A 691 -2.15 0.11 -32.27
N ARG A 692 -1.89 1.00 -33.24
CA ARG A 692 -0.98 2.14 -33.03
C ARG A 692 -1.62 3.15 -32.08
N SER A 693 -2.90 3.48 -32.29
CA SER A 693 -3.66 4.38 -31.43
C SER A 693 -3.78 3.83 -30.00
N ALA A 694 -4.09 2.54 -29.84
CA ALA A 694 -4.15 1.90 -28.52
C ALA A 694 -2.80 1.97 -27.78
N LYS A 695 -1.69 1.68 -28.46
CA LYS A 695 -0.34 1.77 -27.87
C LYS A 695 0.08 3.20 -27.56
N MET A 696 -0.32 4.18 -28.38
CA MET A 696 -0.05 5.60 -28.12
C MET A 696 -0.79 6.06 -26.85
N LEU A 697 -2.07 5.70 -26.71
CA LEU A 697 -2.85 5.97 -25.50
C LEU A 697 -2.23 5.26 -24.27
N ALA A 698 -1.73 4.04 -24.42
CA ALA A 698 -0.99 3.35 -23.36
C ALA A 698 0.23 4.14 -22.89
N LEU A 699 1.05 4.67 -23.81
CA LEU A 699 2.21 5.52 -23.47
C LEU A 699 1.80 6.80 -22.74
N MET A 700 0.67 7.40 -23.13
CA MET A 700 0.12 8.56 -22.43
C MET A 700 -0.19 8.20 -20.97
N MET A 701 -0.97 7.14 -20.73
CA MET A 701 -1.42 6.77 -19.38
C MET A 701 -0.28 6.28 -18.48
N VAL A 702 0.64 5.45 -19.00
CA VAL A 702 1.74 4.91 -18.18
C VAL A 702 2.79 5.93 -17.78
N THR A 703 2.74 7.15 -18.34
CA THR A 703 3.65 8.25 -17.98
C THR A 703 2.99 9.38 -17.20
N MET A 704 1.69 9.27 -16.92
CA MET A 704 0.97 10.16 -16.01
C MET A 704 1.31 9.87 -14.54
N THR A 705 1.44 10.92 -13.74
CA THR A 705 1.48 10.87 -12.26
C THR A 705 0.20 10.28 -11.69
N GLY A 706 0.33 9.59 -10.57
CA GLY A 706 -0.79 9.03 -9.82
C GLY A 706 -0.97 7.53 -9.98
N THR A 707 -2.04 7.00 -9.39
CA THR A 707 -2.39 5.57 -9.46
C THR A 707 -3.03 5.27 -10.82
N LEU A 708 -2.52 4.26 -11.53
CA LEU A 708 -2.99 3.92 -12.87
C LEU A 708 -4.17 2.95 -12.79
N PHE A 709 -5.25 3.23 -13.51
CA PHE A 709 -6.40 2.34 -13.64
C PHE A 709 -6.56 1.89 -15.10
N LEU A 710 -6.52 0.57 -15.31
CA LEU A 710 -6.88 -0.10 -16.54
C LEU A 710 -8.28 -0.69 -16.42
N TYR A 711 -9.03 -0.68 -17.52
CA TYR A 711 -10.33 -1.33 -17.60
C TYR A 711 -10.28 -2.59 -18.47
N GLN A 712 -11.10 -3.58 -18.16
CA GLN A 712 -11.12 -4.85 -18.90
C GLN A 712 -11.28 -4.68 -20.41
N GLY A 713 -10.35 -5.22 -21.19
CA GLY A 713 -10.34 -5.13 -22.65
C GLY A 713 -9.50 -3.99 -23.21
N GLN A 714 -9.14 -3.00 -22.39
CA GLN A 714 -8.26 -1.90 -22.79
C GLN A 714 -6.86 -2.40 -23.17
N GLU A 715 -6.38 -3.42 -22.48
CA GLU A 715 -5.07 -4.05 -22.68
C GLU A 715 -4.97 -4.82 -24.01
N ILE A 716 -6.10 -5.22 -24.60
CA ILE A 716 -6.16 -5.83 -25.94
C ILE A 716 -6.64 -4.84 -27.02
N GLY A 717 -6.92 -3.58 -26.65
CA GLY A 717 -7.41 -2.56 -27.56
C GLY A 717 -8.81 -2.88 -28.10
N MET A 718 -9.73 -3.26 -27.20
CA MET A 718 -11.17 -3.31 -27.51
C MET A 718 -11.68 -1.93 -27.93
N ILE A 719 -12.69 -1.93 -28.81
CA ILE A 719 -13.27 -0.74 -29.42
C ILE A 719 -14.79 -0.70 -29.17
N ASN A 720 -15.43 0.42 -29.49
CA ASN A 720 -16.87 0.55 -29.37
C ASN A 720 -17.62 -0.48 -30.22
N ALA A 721 -18.85 -0.78 -29.82
CA ALA A 721 -19.75 -1.62 -30.60
C ALA A 721 -19.90 -1.08 -32.05
N PRO A 722 -20.04 -1.97 -33.04
CA PRO A 722 -20.23 -1.57 -34.44
C PRO A 722 -21.37 -0.56 -34.63
N ARG A 723 -21.13 0.43 -35.51
CA ARG A 723 -22.07 1.55 -35.73
C ARG A 723 -23.43 1.13 -36.29
N ASP A 724 -23.51 -0.03 -36.92
CA ASP A 724 -24.72 -0.60 -37.51
C ASP A 724 -25.60 -1.37 -36.51
N TRP A 725 -25.17 -1.53 -35.25
CA TRP A 725 -26.03 -2.06 -34.19
C TRP A 725 -27.24 -1.15 -33.96
N SER A 726 -28.43 -1.75 -33.85
CA SER A 726 -29.67 -1.03 -33.53
C SER A 726 -29.75 -0.72 -32.04
N ILE A 727 -30.68 0.16 -31.66
CA ILE A 727 -30.96 0.49 -30.26
C ILE A 727 -31.36 -0.74 -29.42
N ASP A 728 -31.86 -1.82 -30.04
CA ASP A 728 -32.29 -3.05 -29.36
C ASP A 728 -31.12 -3.84 -28.73
N GLU A 729 -29.90 -3.61 -29.22
CA GLU A 729 -28.67 -4.21 -28.69
C GLU A 729 -28.18 -3.49 -27.43
N PHE A 730 -28.56 -2.22 -27.23
CA PHE A 730 -28.23 -1.46 -26.02
C PHE A 730 -29.12 -1.93 -24.86
N LYS A 731 -28.51 -2.12 -23.69
CA LYS A 731 -29.16 -2.64 -22.49
C LYS A 731 -29.15 -1.63 -21.35
N ASP A 732 -28.23 -0.68 -21.37
CA ASP A 732 -28.05 0.28 -20.31
C ASP A 732 -29.27 1.20 -20.13
N ILE A 733 -29.72 1.31 -18.87
CA ILE A 733 -30.91 2.08 -18.51
C ILE A 733 -30.73 3.58 -18.78
N GLU A 734 -29.53 4.12 -18.64
CA GLU A 734 -29.24 5.53 -18.93
C GLU A 734 -29.42 5.83 -20.41
N GLY A 735 -28.66 5.14 -21.28
CA GLY A 735 -28.74 5.35 -22.73
C GLY A 735 -30.16 5.17 -23.28
N LEU A 736 -30.85 4.11 -22.86
CA LEU A 736 -32.24 3.86 -23.23
C LEU A 736 -33.20 4.90 -22.66
N GLY A 737 -32.93 5.44 -21.46
CA GLY A 737 -33.71 6.52 -20.84
C GLY A 737 -33.71 7.78 -21.68
N TYR A 738 -32.53 8.24 -22.12
CA TYR A 738 -32.38 9.39 -23.02
C TYR A 738 -33.02 9.14 -24.39
N TYR A 739 -32.85 7.94 -24.96
CA TYR A 739 -33.47 7.61 -26.25
C TYR A 739 -35.00 7.64 -26.17
N ARG A 740 -35.60 7.02 -25.15
CA ARG A 740 -37.05 7.04 -24.93
C ARG A 740 -37.60 8.45 -24.67
N GLU A 741 -36.85 9.30 -23.98
CA GLU A 741 -37.22 10.71 -23.82
C GLU A 741 -37.24 11.42 -25.17
N ALA A 742 -36.22 11.22 -26.00
CA ALA A 742 -36.17 11.76 -27.35
C ALA A 742 -37.34 11.26 -28.23
N GLU A 743 -37.71 9.99 -28.13
CA GLU A 743 -38.88 9.44 -28.85
C GLU A 743 -40.19 10.11 -28.41
N ARG A 744 -40.39 10.33 -27.09
CA ARG A 744 -41.57 11.04 -26.59
C ARG A 744 -41.62 12.48 -27.11
N GLN A 745 -40.48 13.16 -27.15
CA GLN A 745 -40.38 14.51 -27.71
C GLN A 745 -40.61 14.56 -29.22
N ALA A 746 -40.22 13.52 -29.95
CA ALA A 746 -40.54 13.41 -31.37
C ALA A 746 -42.04 13.17 -31.58
N ALA A 747 -42.64 12.27 -30.78
CA ALA A 747 -44.05 11.90 -30.89
C ALA A 747 -45.01 13.04 -30.54
N ASN A 748 -44.65 13.92 -29.59
CA ASN A 748 -45.45 15.08 -29.23
C ASN A 748 -45.11 16.35 -30.03
N GLY A 749 -44.18 16.27 -30.99
CA GLY A 749 -43.78 17.37 -31.87
C GLY A 749 -42.83 18.39 -31.25
N THR A 750 -42.29 18.15 -30.04
CA THR A 750 -41.33 19.05 -29.38
C THR A 750 -39.99 19.08 -30.12
N ASP A 751 -39.47 17.91 -30.52
CA ASP A 751 -38.26 17.79 -31.34
C ASP A 751 -38.24 16.45 -32.09
N THR A 752 -38.62 16.47 -33.37
CA THR A 752 -38.70 15.28 -34.23
C THR A 752 -37.34 14.70 -34.63
N SER A 753 -36.27 15.46 -34.46
CA SER A 753 -34.91 15.11 -34.91
C SER A 753 -34.00 14.61 -33.78
N ARG A 754 -34.46 14.70 -32.54
CA ARG A 754 -33.69 14.30 -31.36
C ARG A 754 -33.33 12.81 -31.30
N PRO A 755 -34.21 11.85 -31.67
CA PRO A 755 -33.85 10.42 -31.59
C PRO A 755 -32.62 10.06 -32.42
N GLU A 756 -32.49 10.60 -33.63
CA GLU A 756 -31.33 10.34 -34.51
C GLU A 756 -30.04 10.91 -33.91
N ARG A 757 -30.08 12.15 -33.39
CA ARG A 757 -28.91 12.76 -32.73
C ARG A 757 -28.47 12.00 -31.47
N ILE A 758 -29.43 11.55 -30.65
CA ILE A 758 -29.13 10.75 -29.46
C ILE A 758 -28.53 9.41 -29.88
N MET A 759 -29.07 8.74 -30.90
CA MET A 759 -28.49 7.49 -31.41
C MET A 759 -27.05 7.68 -31.89
N ASP A 760 -26.76 8.77 -32.60
CA ASP A 760 -25.40 9.08 -33.05
C ASP A 760 -24.43 9.31 -31.89
N GLY A 761 -24.86 9.98 -30.82
CA GLY A 761 -24.03 10.10 -29.61
C GLY A 761 -23.89 8.80 -28.84
N LEU A 762 -24.95 7.97 -28.76
CA LEU A 762 -24.90 6.66 -28.12
C LEU A 762 -23.86 5.75 -28.77
N ARG A 763 -23.72 5.79 -30.11
CA ARG A 763 -22.69 5.04 -30.85
C ARG A 763 -21.23 5.40 -30.49
N ILE A 764 -21.02 6.47 -29.75
CA ILE A 764 -19.70 6.96 -29.36
C ILE A 764 -19.52 6.90 -27.83
N LEU A 765 -20.54 7.34 -27.09
CA LEU A 765 -20.45 7.70 -25.67
C LEU A 765 -21.15 6.70 -24.74
N ALA A 766 -21.92 5.74 -25.25
CA ALA A 766 -22.72 4.86 -24.39
C ALA A 766 -21.86 3.99 -23.45
N ARG A 767 -22.36 3.78 -22.22
CA ARG A 767 -21.78 2.90 -21.20
C ARG A 767 -21.66 1.46 -21.71
N ASP A 768 -22.62 1.02 -22.52
CA ASP A 768 -22.69 -0.32 -23.12
C ASP A 768 -21.45 -0.74 -23.92
N HIS A 769 -20.70 0.20 -24.50
CA HIS A 769 -19.44 -0.11 -25.19
C HIS A 769 -18.36 -0.67 -24.27
N ALA A 770 -18.34 -0.26 -23.01
CA ALA A 770 -17.46 -0.83 -22.00
C ALA A 770 -17.94 -2.22 -21.52
N ARG A 771 -19.26 -2.46 -21.57
CA ARG A 771 -19.91 -3.63 -20.95
C ARG A 771 -20.01 -4.86 -21.84
N LEU A 772 -19.54 -4.79 -23.09
CA LEU A 772 -19.48 -5.96 -23.97
C LEU A 772 -18.67 -7.09 -23.32
N PRO A 773 -19.06 -8.38 -23.51
CA PRO A 773 -18.29 -9.52 -23.05
C PRO A 773 -16.80 -9.45 -23.42
N MET A 774 -15.93 -9.73 -22.46
CA MET A 774 -14.48 -9.76 -22.63
C MET A 774 -14.06 -10.82 -23.65
N GLN A 775 -13.09 -10.48 -24.50
CA GLN A 775 -12.72 -11.28 -25.67
C GLN A 775 -11.50 -12.16 -25.37
N TRP A 776 -11.71 -13.36 -24.84
CA TRP A 776 -10.64 -14.27 -24.42
C TRP A 776 -9.99 -15.02 -25.57
N ASP A 777 -10.78 -15.54 -26.51
CA ASP A 777 -10.29 -16.30 -27.67
C ASP A 777 -11.21 -16.18 -28.90
N ASP A 778 -10.95 -17.00 -29.92
CA ASP A 778 -11.66 -17.02 -31.21
C ASP A 778 -12.83 -18.03 -31.26
N SER A 779 -13.15 -18.69 -30.15
CA SER A 779 -14.32 -19.58 -30.05
C SER A 779 -15.62 -18.76 -29.99
N PRO A 780 -16.81 -19.40 -30.16
CA PRO A 780 -18.09 -18.70 -30.04
C PRO A 780 -18.18 -17.87 -28.75
N ASN A 781 -18.79 -16.68 -28.85
CA ASN A 781 -18.85 -15.69 -27.77
C ASN A 781 -17.47 -15.32 -27.20
N ALA A 782 -16.41 -15.40 -28.02
CA ALA A 782 -15.04 -15.05 -27.65
C ALA A 782 -14.45 -15.83 -26.46
N GLY A 783 -14.94 -17.04 -26.18
CA GLY A 783 -14.54 -17.81 -24.99
C GLY A 783 -15.02 -17.19 -23.66
N PHE A 784 -15.87 -16.17 -23.69
CA PHE A 784 -16.50 -15.60 -22.51
C PHE A 784 -17.41 -16.61 -21.83
N THR A 785 -18.35 -17.22 -22.57
CA THR A 785 -19.33 -18.20 -22.10
C THR A 785 -19.50 -19.35 -23.10
N THR A 786 -19.90 -20.53 -22.62
CA THR A 786 -20.41 -21.63 -23.46
C THR A 786 -21.91 -21.53 -23.76
N GLY A 787 -22.64 -20.66 -23.07
CA GLY A 787 -24.08 -20.42 -23.23
C GLY A 787 -24.40 -19.24 -24.15
N THR A 788 -25.50 -18.54 -23.86
CA THR A 788 -25.88 -17.30 -24.55
C THR A 788 -25.52 -16.11 -23.65
N PRO A 789 -24.61 -15.21 -24.07
CA PRO A 789 -24.18 -14.12 -23.21
C PRO A 789 -25.35 -13.15 -22.95
N TRP A 790 -25.37 -12.57 -21.75
CA TRP A 790 -26.41 -11.59 -21.34
C TRP A 790 -26.44 -10.36 -22.27
N MET A 791 -25.30 -10.04 -22.87
CA MET A 791 -25.12 -9.00 -23.87
C MET A 791 -24.35 -9.56 -25.06
N ARG A 792 -24.66 -9.09 -26.26
CA ARG A 792 -23.99 -9.50 -27.49
C ARG A 792 -22.48 -9.27 -27.42
N THR A 793 -21.69 -10.28 -27.79
CA THR A 793 -20.23 -10.16 -27.96
C THR A 793 -19.90 -9.32 -29.19
N HIS A 794 -18.83 -8.52 -29.13
CA HIS A 794 -18.41 -7.70 -30.27
C HIS A 794 -18.03 -8.57 -31.48
N ASP A 795 -18.46 -8.17 -32.67
CA ASP A 795 -18.27 -8.92 -33.92
C ASP A 795 -16.79 -9.16 -34.33
N LEU A 796 -15.82 -8.46 -33.73
CA LEU A 796 -14.39 -8.54 -34.05
C LEU A 796 -13.60 -9.40 -33.06
N TYR A 797 -14.26 -10.19 -32.22
CA TYR A 797 -13.55 -11.00 -31.22
C TYR A 797 -12.55 -11.99 -31.81
N ARG A 798 -12.73 -12.43 -33.06
CA ARG A 798 -11.75 -13.29 -33.77
C ARG A 798 -10.45 -12.57 -34.08
N ASP A 799 -10.51 -11.25 -34.24
CA ASP A 799 -9.36 -10.42 -34.56
C ASP A 799 -8.71 -9.81 -33.32
N ILE A 800 -9.53 -9.45 -32.33
CA ILE A 800 -9.15 -8.80 -31.08
C ILE A 800 -9.46 -9.80 -29.95
N ASN A 801 -8.49 -10.57 -29.48
CA ASN A 801 -8.68 -11.40 -28.29
C ASN A 801 -7.37 -11.66 -27.56
N VAL A 802 -7.48 -12.03 -26.29
CA VAL A 802 -6.34 -12.30 -25.40
C VAL A 802 -5.45 -13.40 -25.98
N LYS A 803 -6.00 -14.57 -26.32
CA LYS A 803 -5.23 -15.73 -26.78
C LYS A 803 -4.35 -15.43 -27.99
N LYS A 804 -4.88 -14.72 -28.99
CA LYS A 804 -4.14 -14.28 -30.18
C LYS A 804 -3.01 -13.32 -29.80
N GLN A 805 -3.31 -12.33 -28.97
CA GLN A 805 -2.34 -11.29 -28.60
C GLN A 805 -1.27 -11.75 -27.62
N GLU A 806 -1.54 -12.75 -26.77
CA GLU A 806 -0.54 -13.34 -25.86
C GLU A 806 0.61 -14.00 -26.61
N SER A 807 0.34 -14.53 -27.80
CA SER A 807 1.35 -15.17 -28.66
C SER A 807 2.13 -14.20 -29.55
N ASP A 808 1.65 -12.96 -29.68
CA ASP A 808 2.22 -11.96 -30.57
C ASP A 808 3.01 -10.90 -29.76
N PRO A 809 4.35 -10.82 -29.90
CA PRO A 809 5.17 -9.85 -29.18
C PRO A 809 4.89 -8.40 -29.61
N GLU A 810 4.32 -8.21 -30.80
CA GLU A 810 3.95 -6.89 -31.33
C GLU A 810 2.50 -6.54 -31.04
N SER A 811 1.77 -7.31 -30.24
CA SER A 811 0.37 -7.02 -29.91
C SER A 811 0.21 -5.81 -28.97
N VAL A 812 -1.03 -5.32 -28.83
CA VAL A 812 -1.38 -4.29 -27.84
C VAL A 812 -1.14 -4.81 -26.43
N LEU A 813 -1.51 -6.07 -26.15
CA LEU A 813 -1.30 -6.74 -24.86
C LEU A 813 0.18 -6.83 -24.48
N SER A 814 1.03 -7.31 -25.40
CA SER A 814 2.47 -7.41 -25.18
C SER A 814 3.12 -6.04 -24.95
N PHE A 815 2.61 -5.01 -25.64
CA PHE A 815 3.04 -3.65 -25.43
C PHE A 815 2.64 -3.13 -24.04
N TRP A 816 1.40 -3.33 -23.59
CA TRP A 816 0.96 -3.00 -22.22
C TRP A 816 1.82 -3.66 -21.15
N LYS A 817 2.07 -4.97 -21.26
CA LYS A 817 3.00 -5.68 -20.35
C LYS A 817 4.37 -5.01 -20.29
N THR A 818 4.86 -4.51 -21.42
CA THR A 818 6.16 -3.83 -21.50
C THR A 818 6.14 -2.46 -20.86
N VAL A 819 5.14 -1.62 -21.17
CA VAL A 819 5.08 -0.26 -20.63
C VAL A 819 4.69 -0.21 -19.15
N LEU A 820 3.94 -1.20 -18.64
CA LEU A 820 3.68 -1.34 -17.20
C LEU A 820 4.95 -1.69 -16.42
N ARG A 821 5.80 -2.57 -16.95
CA ARG A 821 7.13 -2.83 -16.36
C ARG A 821 7.99 -1.57 -16.36
N LEU A 822 8.01 -0.83 -17.47
CA LEU A 822 8.72 0.45 -17.55
C LEU A 822 8.18 1.48 -16.55
N ARG A 823 6.85 1.55 -16.35
CA ARG A 823 6.24 2.41 -15.33
C ARG A 823 6.79 2.13 -13.93
N LYS A 824 6.95 0.86 -13.58
CA LYS A 824 7.52 0.44 -12.29
C LYS A 824 9.03 0.71 -12.20
N GLU A 825 9.78 0.43 -13.27
CA GLU A 825 11.24 0.67 -13.35
C GLU A 825 11.55 2.17 -13.16
N TYR A 826 10.76 3.04 -13.77
CA TYR A 826 10.90 4.49 -13.70
C TYR A 826 9.85 5.14 -12.78
N ARG A 827 9.43 4.43 -11.71
CA ARG A 827 8.35 4.89 -10.81
C ARG A 827 8.55 6.30 -10.27
N ASP A 828 9.79 6.65 -9.92
CA ASP A 828 10.09 7.97 -9.38
C ASP A 828 9.74 9.09 -10.36
N LEU A 829 9.92 8.84 -11.65
CA LEU A 829 9.70 9.81 -12.72
C LEU A 829 8.27 9.76 -13.25
N PHE A 830 7.75 8.57 -13.56
CA PHE A 830 6.42 8.43 -14.19
C PHE A 830 5.27 8.48 -13.19
N ILE A 831 5.43 7.92 -11.99
CA ILE A 831 4.36 7.90 -10.97
C ILE A 831 4.37 9.15 -10.11
N HIS A 832 5.57 9.67 -9.78
CA HIS A 832 5.74 10.76 -8.81
C HIS A 832 6.35 12.05 -9.40
N GLY A 833 6.78 12.05 -10.67
CA GLY A 833 7.43 13.22 -11.26
C GLY A 833 6.45 14.37 -11.56
N ALA A 834 6.96 15.59 -11.58
CA ALA A 834 6.22 16.77 -12.03
C ALA A 834 5.75 16.60 -13.50
N PHE A 835 4.67 17.28 -13.88
CA PHE A 835 4.05 17.17 -15.21
C PHE A 835 3.91 18.54 -15.88
N GLU A 836 4.49 18.69 -17.08
CA GLU A 836 4.44 19.96 -17.83
C GLU A 836 4.10 19.70 -19.31
N VAL A 837 3.03 20.32 -19.82
CA VAL A 837 2.70 20.29 -21.26
C VAL A 837 3.60 21.26 -22.01
N VAL A 838 4.31 20.80 -23.05
CA VAL A 838 5.31 21.60 -23.79
C VAL A 838 4.88 21.98 -25.22
N ASP A 839 3.67 21.62 -25.61
CA ASP A 839 3.10 21.89 -26.93
C ASP A 839 1.62 22.29 -26.88
N PHE A 840 1.18 22.95 -25.79
CA PHE A 840 -0.23 23.13 -25.45
C PHE A 840 -1.15 23.51 -26.64
N GLU A 841 -0.78 24.52 -27.42
CA GLU A 841 -1.58 25.03 -28.56
C GLU A 841 -1.66 24.10 -29.78
N ASN A 842 -0.80 23.08 -29.87
CA ASN A 842 -0.80 22.13 -30.99
C ASN A 842 -2.03 21.22 -30.92
N LEU A 843 -2.78 21.10 -32.01
CA LEU A 843 -4.05 20.35 -32.06
C LEU A 843 -3.88 18.90 -32.51
N GLU A 844 -2.69 18.55 -33.01
CA GLU A 844 -2.38 17.29 -33.67
C GLU A 844 -1.49 16.38 -32.82
N THR A 845 -0.62 16.96 -32.00
CA THR A 845 0.33 16.24 -31.14
C THR A 845 0.10 16.61 -29.68
N PHE A 846 0.42 15.70 -28.76
CA PHE A 846 0.44 15.95 -27.32
C PHE A 846 1.83 15.57 -26.77
N CYS A 847 2.60 16.60 -26.44
CA CYS A 847 3.94 16.49 -25.89
C CYS A 847 4.00 17.08 -24.49
N PHE A 848 4.58 16.32 -23.56
CA PHE A 848 4.78 16.77 -22.19
C PHE A 848 6.09 16.24 -21.61
N VAL A 849 6.58 16.92 -20.58
CA VAL A 849 7.77 16.56 -19.84
C VAL A 849 7.39 16.04 -18.45
N LYS A 850 8.05 14.95 -18.06
CA LYS A 850 8.10 14.46 -16.70
C LYS A 850 9.45 14.83 -16.09
N SER A 851 9.47 15.35 -14.88
CA SER A 851 10.73 15.67 -14.20
C SER A 851 10.71 15.32 -12.71
N ARG A 852 11.83 14.79 -12.22
CA ARG A 852 12.08 14.62 -10.79
C ARG A 852 13.57 14.64 -10.55
N GLU A 853 14.03 15.57 -9.71
CA GLU A 853 15.46 15.80 -9.46
C GLU A 853 16.24 15.97 -10.78
N ALA A 854 17.25 15.13 -11.03
CA ALA A 854 18.05 15.14 -12.25
C ALA A 854 17.41 14.35 -13.42
N LYS A 855 16.42 13.49 -13.16
CA LYS A 855 15.80 12.65 -14.19
C LYS A 855 14.74 13.45 -14.96
N ARG A 856 14.72 13.30 -16.28
CA ARG A 856 13.71 13.92 -17.15
C ARG A 856 13.25 12.96 -18.22
N ALA A 857 11.97 13.00 -18.58
CA ALA A 857 11.45 12.33 -19.76
C ALA A 857 10.63 13.29 -20.62
N LEU A 858 10.80 13.19 -21.94
CA LEU A 858 9.93 13.82 -22.92
C LEU A 858 9.02 12.73 -23.51
N VAL A 859 7.72 12.93 -23.39
CA VAL A 859 6.70 12.09 -23.99
C VAL A 859 6.13 12.85 -25.17
N ALA A 860 6.13 12.24 -26.36
CA ALA A 860 5.65 12.86 -27.60
C ALA A 860 4.67 11.92 -28.29
N LEU A 861 3.43 12.38 -28.49
CA LEU A 861 2.32 11.57 -28.98
C LEU A 861 1.67 12.25 -30.19
N ASN A 862 1.52 11.53 -31.29
CA ASN A 862 0.72 11.97 -32.43
C ASN A 862 -0.71 11.46 -32.28
N PHE A 863 -1.70 12.35 -32.31
CA PHE A 863 -3.12 12.01 -32.22
C PHE A 863 -3.81 11.97 -33.59
N THR A 864 -3.06 12.06 -34.70
CA THR A 864 -3.63 12.05 -36.06
C THR A 864 -3.21 10.85 -36.89
N SER A 865 -3.96 10.60 -37.97
CA SER A 865 -3.69 9.59 -38.99
C SER A 865 -2.65 10.04 -40.04
N SER A 866 -1.99 11.18 -39.83
CA SER A 866 -0.98 11.76 -40.72
C SER A 866 0.34 11.96 -39.98
N PRO A 867 1.50 11.92 -40.67
CA PRO A 867 2.76 12.30 -40.05
C PRO A 867 2.72 13.75 -39.55
N GLN A 868 3.30 14.01 -38.37
CA GLN A 868 3.38 15.33 -37.76
C GLN A 868 4.84 15.71 -37.45
N PRO A 869 5.25 16.98 -37.62
CA PRO A 869 6.57 17.43 -37.20
C PRO A 869 6.69 17.39 -35.66
N LEU A 870 7.82 16.88 -35.15
CA LEU A 870 8.12 16.95 -33.71
C LEU A 870 8.75 18.31 -33.39
N THR A 871 7.96 19.26 -32.90
CA THR A 871 8.44 20.61 -32.57
C THR A 871 9.52 20.64 -31.48
N GLN A 872 9.63 19.56 -30.69
CA GLN A 872 10.56 19.37 -29.57
C GLN A 872 11.79 18.53 -29.98
N ALA A 873 12.04 18.34 -31.28
CA ALA A 873 13.15 17.53 -31.79
C ALA A 873 14.53 17.94 -31.22
N GLY A 874 14.75 19.24 -30.97
CA GLY A 874 15.99 19.72 -30.33
C GLY A 874 16.19 19.23 -28.90
N MET A 875 15.10 19.07 -28.13
CA MET A 875 15.14 18.46 -26.79
C MET A 875 15.29 16.93 -26.90
N ALA A 876 14.50 16.30 -27.77
CA ALA A 876 14.57 14.86 -28.01
C ALA A 876 15.97 14.39 -28.43
N GLY A 877 16.68 15.18 -29.26
CA GLY A 877 18.03 14.87 -29.74
C GLY A 877 19.12 14.86 -28.66
N GLN A 878 18.82 15.39 -27.47
CA GLN A 878 19.71 15.36 -26.31
C GLN A 878 19.40 14.22 -25.34
N MET A 879 18.36 13.42 -25.63
CA MET A 879 17.82 12.39 -24.76
C MET A 879 17.89 11.02 -25.46
N LYS A 880 17.88 9.94 -24.67
CA LYS A 880 17.84 8.57 -25.19
C LYS A 880 16.39 8.15 -25.44
N LEU A 881 16.07 7.65 -26.64
CA LEU A 881 14.77 7.01 -26.90
C LEU A 881 14.64 5.75 -26.03
N LEU A 882 13.66 5.73 -25.14
CA LEU A 882 13.38 4.63 -24.21
C LEU A 882 12.42 3.61 -24.84
N VAL A 883 11.29 4.08 -25.38
CA VAL A 883 10.28 3.24 -26.03
C VAL A 883 9.55 4.01 -27.13
N SER A 884 9.18 3.30 -28.19
CA SER A 884 8.33 3.77 -29.28
C SER A 884 7.31 2.69 -29.59
N ASN A 885 6.09 3.08 -29.96
CA ASN A 885 5.11 2.14 -30.51
C ASN A 885 5.33 1.89 -32.01
N TYR A 886 6.44 2.34 -32.60
CA TYR A 886 6.92 2.05 -33.95
C TYR A 886 8.31 1.38 -33.91
N PRO A 887 8.64 0.48 -34.86
CA PRO A 887 9.94 -0.20 -34.89
C PRO A 887 11.09 0.73 -35.27
N THR A 888 10.81 1.74 -36.11
CA THR A 888 11.79 2.74 -36.56
C THR A 888 11.19 4.13 -36.43
N SER A 889 11.94 5.03 -35.81
CA SER A 889 11.52 6.40 -35.52
C SER A 889 12.55 7.39 -36.05
N THR A 890 12.11 8.42 -36.77
CA THR A 890 12.97 9.55 -37.19
C THR A 890 12.87 10.67 -36.17
N LEU A 891 13.98 11.38 -35.88
CA LEU A 891 13.99 12.37 -34.80
C LEU A 891 12.94 13.50 -35.00
N ASP A 892 12.77 13.98 -36.23
CA ASP A 892 12.03 15.21 -36.51
C ASP A 892 10.55 15.02 -36.84
N THR A 893 10.06 13.78 -36.94
CA THR A 893 8.69 13.49 -37.40
C THR A 893 8.08 12.33 -36.63
N LEU A 894 6.88 12.50 -36.12
CA LEU A 894 6.03 11.44 -35.58
C LEU A 894 5.15 10.86 -36.69
N GLN A 895 5.18 9.55 -36.89
CA GLN A 895 4.30 8.82 -37.80
C GLN A 895 2.85 8.82 -37.28
N PRO A 896 1.85 8.46 -38.12
CA PRO A 896 0.44 8.36 -37.69
C PRO A 896 0.28 7.56 -36.40
N TYR A 897 -0.35 8.16 -35.37
CA TYR A 897 -0.49 7.57 -34.05
C TYR A 897 0.80 7.06 -33.40
N GLU A 898 1.96 7.62 -33.76
CA GLU A 898 3.23 7.29 -33.11
C GLU A 898 3.33 7.96 -31.74
N GLY A 899 3.73 7.20 -30.73
CA GLY A 899 4.08 7.68 -29.41
C GLY A 899 5.51 7.29 -29.07
N ARG A 900 6.25 8.21 -28.44
CA ARG A 900 7.65 8.03 -28.04
C ARG A 900 7.89 8.55 -26.65
N ILE A 901 8.75 7.85 -25.91
CA ILE A 901 9.29 8.32 -24.63
C ILE A 901 10.80 8.43 -24.77
N TYR A 902 11.34 9.62 -24.50
CA TYR A 902 12.76 9.88 -24.39
C TYR A 902 13.11 10.13 -22.93
N ILE A 903 14.31 9.72 -22.50
CA ILE A 903 14.79 9.91 -21.11
C ILE A 903 16.19 10.50 -21.09
N LEU A 904 16.47 11.32 -20.07
CA LEU A 904 17.78 11.87 -19.73
C LEU A 904 18.33 11.19 -18.47
#